data_AF-A0A6P5R6E8-F1
#
_entry.id   AF-A0A6P5R6E8-F1
#
_cell.length_a   1.000
_cell.length_b   1.000
_cell.length_c   1.000
_cell.angle_alpha   90.00
_cell.angle_beta   90.00
_cell.angle_gamma   90.00
#
_symmetry.space_group_name_H-M   'P 1'
#
loop_
_entity.id
_entity.type
_entity.pdbx_description
1 polymer ?
#
loop_
_entity_poly.entity_id
_entity_poly.type
_entity_poly.pdbx_seq_one_letter_code
_entity_poly.pdbx_strand_id
1 'polypeptide(L)'
;MTNTELHTQGLLLFKEILTRQPEEIRLFTSSALCRDASHALQEAVSSPVLDVAAEALRAISAFLRKDHQSSLPVQYRALRALLEAMLSRCMEFSQTPLNRRSLGHACSRNSEKATLRKGNFLLSTLEGFRNACRLAVEFQGEPSAQENPFTAPSAEKEDTLEAFSEFLLSACDSQCIPMVMRYSEEATHPNLMEVFLSILHSLFVIVPHMKVKFSRKLADSSFIRLTLELKARFCGGQSHSSLNQVCSSFLYYMCLNLLSAPEKTEPLSQEELSAVSEFLQHGLPHIRSRTPESLAFLSDRQYVEAATRQRQYCILLLFYLAHIHDDRFVPEAELFVAVQSFLLSLQDQGECPPPVVCKASMYLLAVCGDKDSALAEAVISAIRKFLEGIPDLRGVYTHHPLLLRFFLAYPGLMSRFGHRVLELWFSWEESGYENLDDDSSPGHTVFPANLAALFRVLRSTPSILLILLDLVYSSPVDTARKVLIVLRAFLRENEDVKVGGLIRGHFLLILQRLLVEYGASSSGGNLPLLLNLLSLVQMRNESEQELDSMAMKLLHQVSMLCGKCSPAHVDILQPSFNFLYWSLHQTTPSSQKRAAAVLLSSTALLELLEKMLALTWTETGSSPRTPLLCSAWLLIASFSAQQHNGNLQVHQTLSVELNQVLKALSFPKKMSALLSAAILRFLRTALQQSFSSALVVLVPSGDQPLSTPEDAVLAPLGKSQVLALLIGLQNLLVQKDPLLSQACIGCLEALLDYLHARSPDIALHVASQPWNRFLLFTLLDAGENSFLRPEILRLMTLFVQYRSSCVLSREEVGLILQGAALVDLSTLSNDTLQALHGFLLQVQSMGLLNDQHMTQTLQSSLEGLCSPTFPAQPLFQDMLCLGGVSVSLAHIRG
;
A
#
# COMPACT_ATOMS: atom_id res chain seq x y z
N MET A 1 -59.48 -21.70 39.57
CA MET A 1 -59.94 -20.36 39.95
C MET A 1 -58.87 -19.71 40.81
N THR A 2 -57.86 -19.10 40.19
CA THR A 2 -56.85 -18.30 40.88
C THR A 2 -57.42 -16.91 41.09
N ASN A 3 -57.58 -16.48 42.35
CA ASN A 3 -58.06 -15.13 42.65
C ASN A 3 -56.93 -14.14 42.31
N THR A 4 -56.94 -13.63 41.08
CA THR A 4 -55.90 -12.75 40.55
C THR A 4 -55.72 -11.49 41.39
N GLU A 5 -56.81 -11.01 41.98
CA GLU A 5 -56.82 -9.86 42.88
C GLU A 5 -56.05 -10.16 44.18
N LEU A 6 -56.16 -11.38 44.73
CA LEU A 6 -55.40 -11.79 45.91
C LEU A 6 -53.89 -11.81 45.62
N HIS A 7 -53.48 -12.32 44.46
CA HIS A 7 -52.07 -12.32 44.06
C HIS A 7 -51.53 -10.90 43.86
N THR A 8 -52.29 -10.02 43.20
CA THR A 8 -51.89 -8.61 43.02
C THR A 8 -51.79 -7.87 44.35
N GLN A 9 -52.77 -8.04 45.26
CA GLN A 9 -52.73 -7.42 46.59
C GLN A 9 -51.59 -7.97 47.46
N GLY A 10 -51.31 -9.27 47.37
CA GLY A 10 -50.17 -9.90 48.05
C GLY A 10 -48.82 -9.34 47.60
N LEU A 11 -48.63 -9.16 46.29
CA LEU A 11 -47.41 -8.55 45.73
C LEU A 11 -47.30 -7.06 46.06
N LEU A 12 -48.41 -6.32 46.05
CA LEU A 12 -48.46 -4.91 46.50
C LEU A 12 -48.00 -4.79 47.96
N LEU A 13 -48.53 -5.64 48.85
CA LEU A 13 -48.14 -5.65 50.26
C LEU A 13 -46.65 -6.02 50.41
N PHE A 14 -46.20 -7.04 49.69
CA PHE A 14 -44.81 -7.48 49.74
C PHE A 14 -43.84 -6.38 49.28
N LYS A 15 -44.16 -5.70 48.18
CA LYS A 15 -43.42 -4.50 47.73
C LYS A 15 -43.41 -3.41 48.80
N GLU A 16 -44.55 -3.10 49.42
CA GLU A 16 -44.60 -2.04 50.44
C GLU A 16 -43.72 -2.37 51.65
N ILE A 17 -43.70 -3.64 52.06
CA ILE A 17 -42.81 -4.15 53.11
C ILE A 17 -41.33 -3.93 52.70
N LEU A 18 -40.95 -4.35 51.49
CA LEU A 18 -39.57 -4.22 51.00
C LEU A 18 -39.11 -2.76 50.86
N THR A 19 -40.01 -1.86 50.48
CA THR A 19 -39.68 -0.43 50.27
C THR A 19 -39.61 0.35 51.58
N ARG A 20 -40.50 0.10 52.54
CA ARG A 20 -40.56 0.83 53.82
C ARG A 20 -39.64 0.28 54.89
N GLN A 21 -38.98 -0.85 54.64
CA GLN A 21 -38.09 -1.42 55.63
C GLN A 21 -36.89 -0.48 55.91
N PRO A 22 -36.60 -0.17 57.19
CA PRO A 22 -35.41 0.57 57.57
C PRO A 22 -34.13 -0.27 57.37
N GLU A 23 -33.02 0.41 57.10
CA GLU A 23 -31.73 -0.19 56.74
C GLU A 23 -31.11 -1.03 57.87
N GLU A 24 -31.47 -0.75 59.13
CA GLU A 24 -30.92 -1.49 60.28
C GLU A 24 -31.55 -2.88 60.49
N ILE A 25 -32.71 -3.15 59.88
CA ILE A 25 -33.43 -4.41 60.06
C ILE A 25 -33.20 -5.28 58.84
N ARG A 26 -32.75 -6.53 59.04
CA ARG A 26 -32.59 -7.51 57.95
C ARG A 26 -33.86 -8.35 57.82
N LEU A 27 -34.59 -8.21 56.71
CA LEU A 27 -35.76 -9.06 56.42
C LEU A 27 -35.34 -10.51 56.15
N PHE A 28 -34.23 -10.70 55.43
CA PHE A 28 -33.74 -12.00 55.02
C PHE A 28 -32.52 -12.38 55.87
N THR A 29 -32.75 -13.13 56.95
CA THR A 29 -31.71 -13.57 57.88
C THR A 29 -30.92 -14.79 57.39
N SER A 30 -31.41 -15.49 56.36
CA SER A 30 -30.73 -16.62 55.72
C SER A 30 -30.77 -16.53 54.20
N SER A 31 -29.72 -17.04 53.54
CA SER A 31 -29.64 -17.12 52.08
C SER A 31 -30.73 -18.02 51.47
N ALA A 32 -31.23 -18.99 52.23
CA ALA A 32 -32.36 -19.84 51.83
C ALA A 32 -33.66 -19.05 51.70
N LEU A 33 -33.99 -18.21 52.68
CA LEU A 33 -35.19 -17.35 52.64
C LEU A 33 -35.13 -16.33 51.49
N CYS A 34 -33.93 -15.77 51.23
CA CYS A 34 -33.71 -14.88 50.09
C CYS A 34 -33.93 -15.61 48.75
N ARG A 35 -33.44 -16.85 48.64
CA ARG A 35 -33.64 -17.69 47.45
C ARG A 35 -35.12 -18.05 47.23
N ASP A 36 -35.83 -18.43 48.29
CA ASP A 36 -37.24 -18.79 48.19
C ASP A 36 -38.10 -17.58 47.80
N ALA A 37 -37.78 -16.38 48.34
CA ALA A 37 -38.40 -15.12 47.92
C ALA A 37 -38.10 -14.78 46.46
N SER A 38 -36.86 -14.98 46.00
CA SER A 38 -36.47 -14.80 44.59
C SER A 38 -37.25 -15.75 43.68
N HIS A 39 -37.38 -17.02 44.05
CA HIS A 39 -38.15 -18.01 43.28
C HIS A 39 -39.65 -17.65 43.20
N ALA A 40 -40.24 -17.23 44.31
CA ALA A 40 -41.64 -16.77 44.33
C ALA A 40 -41.87 -15.55 43.42
N LEU A 41 -40.92 -14.60 43.39
CA LEU A 41 -40.96 -13.45 42.48
C LEU A 41 -40.78 -13.87 41.02
N GLN A 42 -39.91 -14.84 40.74
CA GLN A 42 -39.68 -15.40 39.41
C GLN A 42 -40.96 -16.05 38.84
N GLU A 43 -41.67 -16.85 39.65
CA GLU A 43 -42.96 -17.43 39.29
C GLU A 43 -44.03 -16.34 39.06
N ALA A 44 -44.06 -15.32 39.92
CA ALA A 44 -45.01 -14.22 39.82
C ALA A 44 -44.84 -13.39 38.54
N VAL A 45 -43.60 -13.15 38.09
CA VAL A 45 -43.29 -12.48 36.81
C VAL A 45 -43.74 -13.32 35.61
N SER A 46 -43.60 -14.64 35.71
CA SER A 46 -43.98 -15.60 34.66
C SER A 46 -45.51 -15.77 34.54
N SER A 47 -46.29 -15.08 35.38
CA SER A 47 -47.76 -15.12 35.34
C SER A 47 -48.31 -14.62 33.99
N PRO A 48 -49.34 -15.29 33.43
CA PRO A 48 -50.00 -14.83 32.21
C PRO A 48 -50.78 -13.51 32.42
N VAL A 49 -51.06 -13.13 33.67
CA VAL A 49 -51.80 -11.91 34.02
C VAL A 49 -50.84 -10.73 34.15
N LEU A 50 -50.97 -9.74 33.27
CA LEU A 50 -50.07 -8.57 33.21
C LEU A 50 -50.07 -7.74 34.49
N ASP A 51 -51.21 -7.60 35.18
CA ASP A 51 -51.27 -6.81 36.42
C ASP A 51 -50.50 -7.48 37.57
N VAL A 52 -50.52 -8.82 37.63
CA VAL A 52 -49.74 -9.61 38.59
C VAL A 52 -48.25 -9.50 38.24
N ALA A 53 -47.90 -9.66 36.98
CA ALA A 53 -46.51 -9.54 36.52
C ALA A 53 -45.96 -8.11 36.73
N ALA A 54 -46.75 -7.06 36.47
CA ALA A 54 -46.36 -5.67 36.67
C ALA A 54 -46.10 -5.35 38.14
N GLU A 55 -46.92 -5.87 39.06
CA GLU A 55 -46.67 -5.68 40.49
C GLU A 55 -45.49 -6.52 40.99
N ALA A 56 -45.30 -7.73 40.44
CA ALA A 56 -44.11 -8.53 40.69
C ALA A 56 -42.82 -7.81 40.26
N LEU A 57 -42.81 -7.14 39.10
CA LEU A 57 -41.66 -6.33 38.65
C LEU A 57 -41.34 -5.20 39.64
N ARG A 58 -42.37 -4.51 40.16
CA ARG A 58 -42.17 -3.46 41.17
C ARG A 58 -41.65 -4.02 42.50
N ALA A 59 -42.14 -5.19 42.90
CA ALA A 59 -41.63 -5.90 44.07
C ALA A 59 -40.16 -6.33 43.89
N ILE A 60 -39.78 -6.80 42.69
CA ILE A 60 -38.38 -7.14 42.37
C ILE A 60 -37.49 -5.90 42.42
N SER A 61 -37.93 -4.76 41.86
CA SER A 61 -37.21 -3.50 41.97
C SER A 61 -36.94 -3.12 43.43
N ALA A 62 -37.90 -3.35 44.34
CA ALA A 62 -37.72 -3.12 45.77
C ALA A 62 -36.82 -4.18 46.44
N PHE A 63 -36.88 -5.44 45.98
CA PHE A 63 -36.09 -6.56 46.47
C PHE A 63 -34.59 -6.44 46.14
N LEU A 64 -34.23 -5.80 45.02
CA LEU A 64 -32.85 -5.57 44.56
C LEU A 64 -32.11 -4.44 45.31
N ARG A 65 -32.49 -4.16 46.56
CA ARG A 65 -31.79 -3.24 47.45
C ARG A 65 -30.68 -3.98 48.20
N LYS A 66 -29.52 -3.34 48.40
CA LYS A 66 -28.38 -3.91 49.13
C LYS A 66 -28.75 -4.51 50.48
N ASP A 67 -29.60 -3.85 51.25
CA ASP A 67 -29.99 -4.28 52.60
C ASP A 67 -30.66 -5.66 52.60
N HIS A 68 -31.43 -5.96 51.55
CA HIS A 68 -32.11 -7.25 51.38
C HIS A 68 -31.18 -8.36 50.87
N GLN A 69 -30.11 -8.00 50.17
CA GLN A 69 -29.15 -8.92 49.57
C GLN A 69 -27.87 -9.10 50.41
N SER A 70 -27.79 -8.47 51.57
CA SER A 70 -26.62 -8.44 52.46
C SER A 70 -26.35 -9.75 53.24
N SER A 71 -27.15 -10.80 53.02
CA SER A 71 -26.92 -12.12 53.61
C SER A 71 -25.80 -12.86 52.86
N LEU A 72 -24.67 -13.08 53.52
CA LEU A 72 -23.52 -13.78 52.93
C LEU A 72 -23.73 -15.31 52.92
N PRO A 73 -23.36 -16.02 51.83
CA PRO A 73 -22.90 -15.52 50.53
C PRO A 73 -24.07 -15.01 49.66
N VAL A 74 -23.81 -13.91 48.92
CA VAL A 74 -24.75 -13.34 47.95
C VAL A 74 -25.04 -14.36 46.85
N GLN A 75 -26.32 -14.54 46.51
CA GLN A 75 -26.77 -15.55 45.54
C GLN A 75 -26.89 -14.95 44.13
N TYR A 76 -25.76 -14.67 43.46
CA TYR A 76 -25.77 -14.01 42.14
C TYR A 76 -26.46 -14.86 41.07
N ARG A 77 -26.37 -16.19 41.13
CA ARG A 77 -27.12 -17.09 40.23
C ARG A 77 -28.65 -16.92 40.35
N ALA A 78 -29.17 -16.78 41.57
CA ALA A 78 -30.60 -16.59 41.79
C ALA A 78 -31.06 -15.21 41.29
N LEU A 79 -30.24 -14.18 41.47
CA LEU A 79 -30.50 -12.83 40.94
C LEU A 79 -30.46 -12.81 39.41
N ARG A 80 -29.51 -13.53 38.79
CA ARG A 80 -29.43 -13.69 37.35
C ARG A 80 -30.69 -14.35 36.78
N ALA A 81 -31.12 -15.47 37.35
CA ALA A 81 -32.33 -16.18 36.90
C ALA A 81 -33.59 -15.30 37.03
N LEU A 82 -33.68 -14.50 38.09
CA LEU A 82 -34.76 -13.54 38.28
C LEU A 82 -34.77 -12.46 37.19
N LEU A 83 -33.61 -11.87 36.87
CA LEU A 83 -33.47 -10.87 35.81
C LEU A 83 -33.76 -11.44 34.42
N GLU A 84 -33.31 -12.67 34.13
CA GLU A 84 -33.62 -13.37 32.87
C GLU A 84 -35.13 -13.58 32.71
N ALA A 85 -35.84 -13.96 33.79
CA ALA A 85 -37.30 -14.09 33.78
C ALA A 85 -38.01 -12.75 33.52
N MET A 86 -37.53 -11.65 34.12
CA MET A 86 -38.07 -10.31 33.89
C MET A 86 -37.89 -9.84 32.44
N LEU A 87 -36.69 -10.01 31.89
CA LEU A 87 -36.36 -9.57 30.53
C LEU A 87 -37.07 -10.41 29.48
N SER A 88 -37.10 -11.74 29.64
CA SER A 88 -37.82 -12.65 28.72
C SER A 88 -39.32 -12.35 28.68
N ARG A 89 -39.95 -12.09 29.84
CA ARG A 89 -41.37 -11.71 29.88
C ARG A 89 -41.65 -10.39 29.15
N CYS A 90 -40.76 -9.41 29.28
CA CYS A 90 -40.87 -8.15 28.56
C CYS A 90 -40.64 -8.33 27.04
N MET A 91 -39.75 -9.23 26.65
CA MET A 91 -39.52 -9.60 25.24
C MET A 91 -40.78 -10.21 24.60
N GLU A 92 -41.43 -11.17 25.25
CA GLU A 92 -42.70 -11.76 24.77
C GLU A 92 -43.78 -10.67 24.55
N PHE A 93 -43.86 -9.72 25.49
CA PHE A 93 -44.85 -8.65 25.46
C PHE A 93 -44.55 -7.56 24.41
N SER A 94 -43.27 -7.32 24.13
CA SER A 94 -42.83 -6.40 23.07
C SER A 94 -42.97 -7.01 21.66
N GLN A 95 -42.89 -8.34 21.53
CA GLN A 95 -42.97 -9.03 20.24
C GLN A 95 -44.38 -9.16 19.67
N THR A 96 -45.46 -9.02 20.47
CA THR A 96 -46.83 -9.16 19.96
C THR A 96 -47.20 -8.00 19.02
N PRO A 97 -47.33 -8.23 17.69
CA PRO A 97 -47.65 -7.18 16.74
C PRO A 97 -49.10 -6.72 16.92
N LEU A 98 -49.34 -5.41 16.89
CA LEU A 98 -50.69 -4.87 16.71
C LEU A 98 -51.17 -5.29 15.31
N ASN A 99 -52.05 -6.28 15.24
CA ASN A 99 -52.66 -6.76 14.00
C ASN A 99 -53.14 -5.58 13.13
N ARG A 100 -52.45 -5.31 12.01
CA ARG A 100 -52.68 -4.16 11.12
C ARG A 100 -53.91 -4.31 10.22
N ARG A 101 -54.93 -5.05 10.66
CA ARG A 101 -56.21 -5.23 9.95
C ARG A 101 -57.38 -5.23 10.93
N SER A 102 -57.83 -4.04 11.32
CA SER A 102 -59.27 -3.82 11.48
C SER A 102 -59.63 -2.43 10.97
N LEU A 103 -60.62 -2.43 10.07
CA LEU A 103 -61.15 -1.27 9.38
C LEU A 103 -62.05 -0.51 10.37
N GLY A 104 -61.80 0.78 10.63
CA GLY A 104 -62.76 1.66 11.30
C GLY A 104 -62.17 2.60 12.36
N HIS A 105 -62.49 3.89 12.22
CA HIS A 105 -62.01 5.08 12.95
C HIS A 105 -62.14 5.11 14.50
N ALA A 106 -62.37 3.99 15.19
CA ALA A 106 -62.39 3.89 16.67
C ALA A 106 -61.05 3.43 17.28
N CYS A 107 -60.04 3.12 16.45
CA CYS A 107 -58.87 2.35 16.87
C CYS A 107 -57.68 3.16 17.46
N SER A 108 -57.62 4.50 17.30
CA SER A 108 -56.45 5.28 17.78
C SER A 108 -56.34 5.34 19.31
N ARG A 109 -57.45 5.63 20.01
CA ARG A 109 -57.47 5.71 21.49
C ARG A 109 -57.15 4.40 22.19
N ASN A 110 -57.51 3.26 21.59
CA ASN A 110 -57.19 1.94 22.14
C ASN A 110 -55.75 1.52 21.83
N SER A 111 -55.22 1.94 20.68
CA SER A 111 -53.80 1.75 20.32
C SER A 111 -52.88 2.57 21.22
N GLU A 112 -53.20 3.85 21.48
CA GLU A 112 -52.43 4.73 22.38
C GLU A 112 -52.43 4.22 23.84
N LYS A 113 -53.55 3.68 24.31
CA LYS A 113 -53.62 3.03 25.63
C LYS A 113 -52.80 1.74 25.68
N ALA A 114 -52.74 0.98 24.58
CA ALA A 114 -51.95 -0.24 24.50
C ALA A 114 -50.44 0.07 24.47
N THR A 115 -50.00 1.08 23.72
CA THR A 115 -48.60 1.54 23.71
C THR A 115 -48.19 2.11 25.07
N LEU A 116 -49.05 2.89 25.74
CA LEU A 116 -48.79 3.39 27.10
C LEU A 116 -48.64 2.23 28.12
N ARG A 117 -49.49 1.19 28.02
CA ARG A 117 -49.37 -0.01 28.87
C ARG A 117 -48.08 -0.78 28.61
N LYS A 118 -47.67 -0.91 27.33
CA LYS A 118 -46.36 -1.46 26.94
C LYS A 118 -45.20 -0.65 27.53
N GLY A 119 -45.27 0.67 27.42
CA GLY A 119 -44.27 1.59 27.97
C GLY A 119 -44.15 1.50 29.50
N ASN A 120 -45.27 1.43 30.21
CA ASN A 120 -45.27 1.29 31.67
C ASN A 120 -44.69 -0.06 32.13
N PHE A 121 -45.00 -1.15 31.42
CA PHE A 121 -44.45 -2.46 31.71
C PHE A 121 -42.93 -2.49 31.48
N LEU A 122 -42.47 -1.98 30.33
CA LEU A 122 -41.05 -1.85 30.01
C LEU A 122 -40.31 -0.95 31.01
N LEU A 123 -40.92 0.16 31.43
CA LEU A 123 -40.36 1.04 32.45
C LEU A 123 -40.16 0.29 33.78
N SER A 124 -41.16 -0.45 34.25
CA SER A 124 -41.02 -1.25 35.49
C SER A 124 -39.96 -2.34 35.37
N THR A 125 -39.81 -2.99 34.22
CA THR A 125 -38.72 -3.94 33.96
C THR A 125 -37.35 -3.27 34.01
N LEU A 126 -37.19 -2.12 33.34
CA LEU A 126 -35.94 -1.37 33.32
C LEU A 126 -35.60 -0.78 34.71
N GLU A 127 -36.58 -0.37 35.50
CA GLU A 127 -36.35 0.08 36.88
C GLU A 127 -35.75 -1.04 37.74
N GLY A 128 -36.23 -2.27 37.58
CA GLY A 128 -35.66 -3.42 38.28
C GLY A 128 -34.26 -3.74 37.78
N PHE A 129 -34.03 -3.69 36.47
CA PHE A 129 -32.69 -3.85 35.89
C PHE A 129 -31.71 -2.76 36.36
N ARG A 130 -32.15 -1.50 36.43
CA ARG A 130 -31.37 -0.37 36.98
C ARG A 130 -30.99 -0.62 38.43
N ASN A 131 -31.91 -1.14 39.24
CA ASN A 131 -31.61 -1.44 40.65
C ASN A 131 -30.62 -2.59 40.77
N ALA A 132 -30.64 -3.59 39.87
CA ALA A 132 -29.59 -4.61 39.80
C ALA A 132 -28.21 -4.02 39.41
N CYS A 133 -28.16 -3.08 38.47
CA CYS A 133 -26.93 -2.35 38.16
C CYS A 133 -26.44 -1.55 39.37
N ARG A 134 -27.33 -0.83 40.06
CA ARG A 134 -26.99 -0.08 41.28
C ARG A 134 -26.44 -1.00 42.37
N LEU A 135 -27.07 -2.15 42.58
CA LEU A 135 -26.62 -3.18 43.52
C LEU A 135 -25.20 -3.66 43.19
N ALA A 136 -24.91 -3.92 41.92
CA ALA A 136 -23.57 -4.31 41.49
C ALA A 136 -22.52 -3.22 41.78
N VAL A 137 -22.84 -1.93 41.55
CA VAL A 137 -21.97 -0.80 41.91
C VAL A 137 -21.73 -0.74 43.42
N GLU A 138 -22.79 -0.90 44.23
CA GLU A 138 -22.70 -0.87 45.69
C GLU A 138 -21.84 -2.02 46.26
N PHE A 139 -21.89 -3.20 45.64
CA PHE A 139 -21.07 -4.37 46.03
C PHE A 139 -19.62 -4.32 45.57
N GLN A 140 -19.25 -3.48 44.60
CA GLN A 140 -17.83 -3.28 44.23
C GLN A 140 -17.00 -2.77 45.42
N GLY A 141 -17.60 -1.97 46.29
CA GLY A 141 -16.96 -1.42 47.49
C GLY A 141 -16.89 -2.40 48.68
N GLU A 142 -17.49 -3.58 48.59
CA GLU A 142 -17.57 -4.54 49.70
C GLU A 142 -16.80 -5.84 49.41
N PRO A 143 -15.67 -6.10 50.07
CA PRO A 143 -14.84 -7.28 49.79
C PRO A 143 -15.57 -8.59 50.09
N SER A 144 -16.50 -8.60 51.06
CA SER A 144 -17.29 -9.76 51.42
C SER A 144 -18.33 -10.16 50.36
N ALA A 145 -18.70 -9.25 49.45
CA ALA A 145 -19.68 -9.49 48.41
C ALA A 145 -19.05 -9.94 47.08
N GLN A 146 -17.71 -9.86 46.93
CA GLN A 146 -17.06 -10.13 45.64
C GLN A 146 -17.06 -11.61 45.25
N GLU A 147 -16.71 -12.48 46.19
CA GLU A 147 -16.67 -13.92 45.99
C GLU A 147 -17.19 -14.65 47.23
N ASN A 148 -17.78 -15.83 47.02
CA ASN A 148 -18.17 -16.67 48.14
C ASN A 148 -16.89 -17.22 48.83
N PRO A 149 -16.66 -16.91 50.12
CA PRO A 149 -15.43 -17.28 50.85
C PRO A 149 -15.24 -18.80 51.03
N PHE A 150 -16.25 -19.61 50.68
CA PHE A 150 -16.20 -21.07 50.74
C PHE A 150 -15.92 -21.73 49.37
N THR A 151 -15.62 -20.96 48.32
CA THR A 151 -15.30 -21.49 46.98
C THR A 151 -13.82 -21.85 46.89
N ALA A 152 -13.51 -23.11 46.55
CA ALA A 152 -12.12 -23.53 46.36
C ALA A 152 -11.48 -22.79 45.16
N PRO A 153 -10.19 -22.39 45.22
CA PRO A 153 -9.53 -21.59 44.18
C PRO A 153 -9.43 -22.29 42.81
N SER A 154 -9.70 -23.60 42.73
CA SER A 154 -9.71 -24.40 41.49
C SER A 154 -11.10 -24.70 40.94
N ALA A 155 -12.19 -24.25 41.58
CA ALA A 155 -13.55 -24.44 41.10
C ALA A 155 -13.99 -23.30 40.17
N GLU A 156 -14.83 -23.59 39.18
CA GLU A 156 -15.42 -22.56 38.29
C GLU A 156 -16.20 -21.53 39.11
N LYS A 157 -15.69 -20.29 39.12
CA LYS A 157 -16.21 -19.18 39.92
C LYS A 157 -17.41 -18.51 39.22
N GLU A 158 -18.50 -19.24 39.01
CA GLU A 158 -19.70 -18.70 38.34
C GLU A 158 -20.54 -17.74 39.21
N ASP A 159 -20.42 -17.82 40.53
CA ASP A 159 -21.23 -17.04 41.49
C ASP A 159 -20.41 -15.87 42.06
N THR A 160 -19.84 -15.07 41.15
CA THR A 160 -19.00 -13.90 41.48
C THR A 160 -19.65 -12.61 41.02
N LEU A 161 -19.26 -11.50 41.65
CA LEU A 161 -19.71 -10.16 41.23
C LEU A 161 -19.25 -9.84 39.80
N GLU A 162 -18.08 -10.33 39.37
CA GLU A 162 -17.57 -10.13 38.01
C GLU A 162 -18.44 -10.85 36.98
N ALA A 163 -18.76 -12.13 37.18
CA ALA A 163 -19.66 -12.88 36.29
C ALA A 163 -21.07 -12.26 36.24
N PHE A 164 -21.58 -11.76 37.37
CA PHE A 164 -22.84 -11.03 37.40
C PHE A 164 -22.79 -9.70 36.64
N SER A 165 -21.69 -8.97 36.76
CA SER A 165 -21.43 -7.71 36.06
C SER A 165 -21.34 -7.89 34.54
N GLU A 166 -20.65 -8.94 34.08
CA GLU A 166 -20.60 -9.33 32.67
C GLU A 166 -21.97 -9.77 32.15
N PHE A 167 -22.73 -10.52 32.96
CA PHE A 167 -24.11 -10.88 32.63
C PHE A 167 -24.98 -9.63 32.43
N LEU A 168 -24.91 -8.62 33.32
CA LEU A 168 -25.66 -7.38 33.17
C LEU A 168 -25.30 -6.64 31.87
N LEU A 169 -24.02 -6.57 31.51
CA LEU A 169 -23.60 -5.96 30.25
C LEU A 169 -24.16 -6.74 29.04
N SER A 170 -24.03 -8.06 29.04
CA SER A 170 -24.51 -8.95 27.97
C SER A 170 -26.03 -8.91 27.82
N ALA A 171 -26.77 -8.92 28.93
CA ALA A 171 -28.23 -8.83 28.94
C ALA A 171 -28.72 -7.46 28.47
N CYS A 172 -28.03 -6.37 28.84
CA CYS A 172 -28.35 -5.04 28.34
C CYS A 172 -28.15 -4.93 26.83
N ASP A 173 -27.00 -5.42 26.35
CA ASP A 173 -26.61 -5.38 24.95
C ASP A 173 -27.53 -6.22 24.04
N SER A 174 -27.90 -7.43 24.48
CA SER A 174 -28.71 -8.37 23.70
C SER A 174 -30.22 -8.17 23.85
N GLN A 175 -30.71 -7.64 24.96
CA GLN A 175 -32.15 -7.56 25.25
C GLN A 175 -32.63 -6.12 25.52
N CYS A 176 -32.04 -5.40 26.48
CA CYS A 176 -32.52 -4.07 26.86
C CYS A 176 -32.42 -3.05 25.72
N ILE A 177 -31.27 -2.99 25.03
CA ILE A 177 -31.07 -2.07 23.90
C ILE A 177 -32.10 -2.34 22.79
N PRO A 178 -32.22 -3.58 22.22
CA PRO A 178 -33.23 -3.86 21.20
C PRO A 178 -34.66 -3.56 21.63
N MET A 179 -35.05 -3.88 22.88
CA MET A 179 -36.39 -3.59 23.40
C MET A 179 -36.70 -2.10 23.40
N VAL A 180 -35.78 -1.28 23.93
CA VAL A 180 -35.98 0.17 24.04
C VAL A 180 -35.96 0.81 22.66
N MET A 181 -35.06 0.39 21.77
CA MET A 181 -34.99 0.94 20.41
C MET A 181 -36.28 0.64 19.64
N ARG A 182 -36.79 -0.59 19.69
CA ARG A 182 -38.07 -0.95 19.06
C ARG A 182 -39.25 -0.18 19.64
N TYR A 183 -39.29 0.02 20.95
CA TYR A 183 -40.34 0.85 21.58
C TYR A 183 -40.23 2.32 21.12
N SER A 184 -39.00 2.84 21.00
CA SER A 184 -38.76 4.24 20.62
C SER A 184 -39.20 4.59 19.20
N GLU A 185 -39.29 3.60 18.30
CA GLU A 185 -39.92 3.74 16.97
C GLU A 185 -41.43 4.01 17.06
N GLU A 186 -42.10 3.43 18.06
CA GLU A 186 -43.55 3.59 18.27
C GLU A 186 -43.88 4.83 19.11
N ALA A 187 -43.19 5.02 20.25
CA ALA A 187 -43.40 6.13 21.17
C ALA A 187 -42.17 6.42 22.02
N THR A 188 -41.88 7.70 22.29
CA THR A 188 -40.78 8.12 23.17
C THR A 188 -41.33 8.71 24.47
N HIS A 189 -40.95 8.10 25.60
CA HIS A 189 -41.29 8.60 26.94
C HIS A 189 -40.03 9.08 27.69
N PRO A 190 -40.03 10.30 28.27
CA PRO A 190 -38.85 10.86 28.90
C PRO A 190 -38.37 10.04 30.10
N ASN A 191 -39.29 9.58 30.97
CA ASN A 191 -38.92 8.77 32.14
C ASN A 191 -38.29 7.43 31.74
N LEU A 192 -38.78 6.78 30.68
CA LEU A 192 -38.23 5.53 30.19
C LEU A 192 -36.81 5.72 29.66
N MET A 193 -36.59 6.78 28.89
CA MET A 193 -35.27 7.11 28.36
C MET A 193 -34.29 7.53 29.46
N GLU A 194 -34.77 8.19 30.51
CA GLU A 194 -33.97 8.52 31.70
C GLU A 194 -33.47 7.25 32.40
N VAL A 195 -34.36 6.29 32.67
CA VAL A 195 -33.98 5.01 33.29
C VAL A 195 -33.02 4.25 32.39
N PHE A 196 -33.29 4.19 31.08
CA PHE A 196 -32.47 3.48 30.12
C PHE A 196 -31.04 4.06 30.01
N LEU A 197 -30.90 5.37 29.83
CA LEU A 197 -29.57 6.01 29.76
C LEU A 197 -28.83 5.92 31.10
N SER A 198 -29.55 5.92 32.23
CA SER A 198 -28.95 5.67 33.54
C SER A 198 -28.38 4.25 33.65
N ILE A 199 -29.05 3.24 33.09
CA ILE A 199 -28.54 1.87 33.04
C ILE A 199 -27.24 1.82 32.23
N LEU A 200 -27.24 2.38 31.02
CA LEU A 200 -26.06 2.42 30.16
C LEU A 200 -24.88 3.12 30.85
N HIS A 201 -25.17 4.22 31.55
CA HIS A 201 -24.17 4.92 32.34
C HIS A 201 -23.60 4.04 33.47
N SER A 202 -24.45 3.34 34.23
CA SER A 202 -23.99 2.41 35.27
C SER A 202 -23.10 1.29 34.73
N LEU A 203 -23.38 0.79 33.52
CA LEU A 203 -22.57 -0.28 32.90
C LEU A 203 -21.12 0.15 32.60
N PHE A 204 -20.87 1.44 32.36
CA PHE A 204 -19.49 1.95 32.24
C PHE A 204 -18.68 1.85 33.53
N VAL A 205 -19.37 1.87 34.69
CA VAL A 205 -18.75 1.76 36.03
C VAL A 205 -18.59 0.28 36.42
N ILE A 206 -19.59 -0.54 36.10
CA ILE A 206 -19.66 -1.94 36.54
C ILE A 206 -18.61 -2.83 35.83
N VAL A 207 -18.34 -2.60 34.54
CA VAL A 207 -17.40 -3.41 33.73
C VAL A 207 -16.28 -2.54 33.14
N PRO A 208 -15.28 -2.11 33.93
CA PRO A 208 -14.28 -1.12 33.51
C PRO A 208 -13.40 -1.59 32.36
N HIS A 209 -13.15 -2.89 32.22
CA HIS A 209 -12.32 -3.45 31.15
C HIS A 209 -13.04 -3.49 29.78
N MET A 210 -14.38 -3.44 29.76
CA MET A 210 -15.19 -3.41 28.51
C MET A 210 -15.66 -2.01 28.12
N LYS A 211 -15.49 -0.99 28.98
CA LYS A 211 -16.07 0.35 28.78
C LYS A 211 -15.74 0.99 27.42
N VAL A 212 -14.52 0.79 26.91
CA VAL A 212 -14.09 1.34 25.60
C VAL A 212 -14.78 0.60 24.45
N LYS A 213 -14.78 -0.74 24.47
CA LYS A 213 -15.44 -1.56 23.44
C LYS A 213 -16.95 -1.31 23.40
N PHE A 214 -17.56 -1.21 24.57
CA PHE A 214 -18.99 -0.92 24.69
C PHE A 214 -19.32 0.51 24.21
N SER A 215 -18.54 1.52 24.61
CA SER A 215 -18.73 2.90 24.14
C SER A 215 -18.61 3.00 22.62
N ARG A 216 -17.66 2.28 22.02
CA ARG A 216 -17.50 2.20 20.56
C ARG A 216 -18.74 1.60 19.89
N LYS A 217 -19.21 0.46 20.37
CA LYS A 217 -20.42 -0.18 19.82
C LYS A 217 -21.64 0.74 19.89
N LEU A 218 -21.82 1.46 20.99
CA LEU A 218 -22.90 2.43 21.14
C LEU A 218 -22.74 3.61 20.17
N ALA A 219 -21.52 4.14 20.00
CA ALA A 219 -21.26 5.20 19.03
C ALA A 219 -21.53 4.76 17.59
N ASP A 220 -21.07 3.57 17.20
CA ASP A 220 -21.33 2.96 15.88
C ASP A 220 -22.82 2.66 15.67
N SER A 221 -23.60 2.54 16.76
CA SER A 221 -25.06 2.37 16.75
C SER A 221 -25.83 3.70 16.86
N SER A 222 -25.18 4.84 16.60
CA SER A 222 -25.77 6.18 16.61
C SER A 222 -26.32 6.68 17.95
N PHE A 223 -25.75 6.24 19.08
CA PHE A 223 -26.20 6.70 20.40
C PHE A 223 -25.83 8.16 20.72
N ILE A 224 -24.83 8.74 20.03
CA ILE A 224 -24.50 10.17 20.16
C ILE A 224 -25.69 10.99 19.62
N ARG A 225 -26.10 10.71 18.38
CA ARG A 225 -27.27 11.30 17.74
C ARG A 225 -28.54 11.11 18.56
N LEU A 226 -28.85 9.87 18.95
CA LEU A 226 -30.05 9.55 19.73
C LEU A 226 -30.14 10.42 20.99
N THR A 227 -29.05 10.53 21.74
CA THR A 227 -29.02 11.28 23.00
C THR A 227 -29.20 12.78 22.77
N LEU A 228 -28.62 13.33 21.70
CA LEU A 228 -28.81 14.74 21.33
C LEU A 228 -30.24 15.02 20.86
N GLU A 229 -30.85 14.13 20.09
CA GLU A 229 -32.25 14.23 19.67
C GLU A 229 -33.20 14.18 20.87
N LEU A 230 -32.94 13.32 21.87
CA LEU A 230 -33.70 13.26 23.11
C LEU A 230 -33.60 14.58 23.90
N LYS A 231 -32.40 15.13 24.04
CA LYS A 231 -32.19 16.43 24.69
C LYS A 231 -32.92 17.55 23.95
N ALA A 232 -32.83 17.61 22.63
CA ALA A 232 -33.51 18.62 21.83
C ALA A 232 -35.04 18.51 21.86
N ARG A 233 -35.57 17.29 22.02
CA ARG A 233 -37.02 17.02 22.03
C ARG A 233 -37.68 17.28 23.38
N PHE A 234 -37.02 16.93 24.49
CA PHE A 234 -37.64 16.92 25.82
C PHE A 234 -37.04 17.92 26.81
N CYS A 235 -35.78 18.34 26.61
CA CYS A 235 -35.05 19.18 27.57
C CYS A 235 -35.05 20.67 27.17
N GLY A 236 -35.94 21.09 26.28
CA GLY A 236 -36.14 22.51 25.98
C GLY A 236 -36.74 23.25 27.19
N GLY A 237 -36.09 24.31 27.67
CA GLY A 237 -36.50 25.05 28.88
C GLY A 237 -35.98 24.44 30.19
N GLN A 238 -36.77 24.55 31.28
CA GLN A 238 -36.49 23.92 32.59
C GLN A 238 -37.15 22.53 32.74
N SER A 239 -37.82 22.03 31.70
CA SER A 239 -38.50 20.74 31.72
C SER A 239 -37.51 19.56 31.70
N HIS A 240 -37.82 18.49 32.45
CA HIS A 240 -37.06 17.24 32.50
C HIS A 240 -35.55 17.41 32.78
N SER A 241 -35.21 18.15 33.83
CA SER A 241 -33.81 18.38 34.25
C SER A 241 -33.05 17.10 34.60
N SER A 242 -33.74 16.10 35.17
CA SER A 242 -33.19 14.76 35.47
C SER A 242 -32.72 14.05 34.21
N LEU A 243 -33.57 13.98 33.19
CA LEU A 243 -33.22 13.42 31.88
C LEU A 243 -32.03 14.16 31.25
N ASN A 244 -32.00 15.50 31.33
CA ASN A 244 -30.88 16.28 30.81
C ASN A 244 -29.56 15.95 31.52
N GLN A 245 -29.58 15.78 32.84
CA GLN A 245 -28.42 15.39 33.62
C GLN A 245 -27.93 14.00 33.23
N VAL A 246 -28.82 13.00 33.17
CA VAL A 246 -28.47 11.62 32.78
C VAL A 246 -27.91 11.57 31.36
N CYS A 247 -28.53 12.27 30.40
CA CYS A 247 -28.01 12.36 29.04
C CYS A 247 -26.61 13.00 29.00
N SER A 248 -26.38 14.03 29.80
CA SER A 248 -25.08 14.72 29.86
C SER A 248 -24.01 13.83 30.49
N SER A 249 -24.32 13.13 31.58
CA SER A 249 -23.41 12.17 32.20
C SER A 249 -23.08 11.02 31.25
N PHE A 250 -24.08 10.45 30.57
CA PHE A 250 -23.88 9.39 29.59
C PHE A 250 -22.95 9.83 28.45
N LEU A 251 -23.23 10.98 27.82
CA LEU A 251 -22.37 11.53 26.76
C LEU A 251 -20.96 11.83 27.26
N TYR A 252 -20.81 12.38 28.47
CA TYR A 252 -19.52 12.68 29.09
C TYR A 252 -18.63 11.43 29.19
N TYR A 253 -19.13 10.36 29.81
CA TYR A 253 -18.35 9.12 29.96
C TYR A 253 -18.09 8.43 28.62
N MET A 254 -19.07 8.42 27.73
CA MET A 254 -18.90 7.85 26.39
C MET A 254 -17.80 8.60 25.61
N CYS A 255 -17.84 9.93 25.56
CA CYS A 255 -16.82 10.72 24.86
C CYS A 255 -15.42 10.52 25.45
N LEU A 256 -15.28 10.50 26.78
CA LEU A 256 -13.98 10.24 27.43
C LEU A 256 -13.45 8.84 27.13
N ASN A 257 -14.32 7.82 27.17
CA ASN A 257 -13.93 6.45 26.83
C ASN A 257 -13.46 6.34 25.37
N LEU A 258 -14.16 6.97 24.42
CA LEU A 258 -13.78 6.98 23.00
C LEU A 258 -12.44 7.71 22.76
N LEU A 259 -12.20 8.81 23.47
CA LEU A 259 -10.98 9.60 23.33
C LEU A 259 -9.75 8.98 24.05
N SER A 260 -9.97 8.11 25.03
CA SER A 260 -8.89 7.46 25.79
C SER A 260 -8.13 6.37 25.02
N ALA A 261 -8.77 5.69 24.06
CA ALA A 261 -8.14 4.62 23.27
C ALA A 261 -8.63 4.64 21.81
N PRO A 262 -8.23 5.66 21.04
CA PRO A 262 -8.62 5.81 19.63
C PRO A 262 -7.85 4.83 18.72
N GLU A 263 -8.50 4.30 17.68
CA GLU A 263 -7.87 3.32 16.76
C GLU A 263 -6.95 3.95 15.71
N LYS A 264 -7.22 5.20 15.31
CA LYS A 264 -6.56 5.88 14.18
C LYS A 264 -5.63 7.02 14.61
N THR A 265 -5.43 7.20 15.91
CA THR A 265 -4.64 8.30 16.47
C THR A 265 -3.91 7.87 17.73
N GLU A 266 -2.88 8.61 18.12
CA GLU A 266 -2.21 8.40 19.41
C GLU A 266 -3.19 8.66 20.57
N PRO A 267 -3.13 7.90 21.68
CA PRO A 267 -3.93 8.20 22.87
C PRO A 267 -3.58 9.60 23.40
N LEU A 268 -4.60 10.31 23.88
CA LEU A 268 -4.43 11.64 24.45
C LEU A 268 -3.58 11.58 25.72
N SER A 269 -2.78 12.62 25.93
CA SER A 269 -2.07 12.81 27.20
C SER A 269 -3.05 13.04 28.36
N GLN A 270 -2.59 12.79 29.59
CA GLN A 270 -3.42 12.96 30.78
C GLN A 270 -3.91 14.43 30.96
N GLU A 271 -3.11 15.40 30.51
CA GLU A 271 -3.43 16.83 30.55
C GLU A 271 -4.48 17.21 29.48
N GLU A 272 -4.42 16.61 28.30
CA GLU A 272 -5.45 16.83 27.28
C GLU A 272 -6.79 16.20 27.66
N LEU A 273 -6.76 15.02 28.30
CA LEU A 273 -7.96 14.37 28.81
C LEU A 273 -8.63 15.18 29.93
N SER A 274 -7.85 15.83 30.81
CA SER A 274 -8.42 16.70 31.85
C SER A 274 -9.04 17.97 31.26
N ALA A 275 -8.40 18.59 30.28
CA ALA A 275 -8.96 19.75 29.57
C ALA A 275 -10.26 19.41 28.84
N VAL A 276 -10.30 18.27 28.12
CA VAL A 276 -11.52 17.79 27.46
C VAL A 276 -12.63 17.49 28.46
N SER A 277 -12.28 16.88 29.60
CA SER A 277 -13.22 16.60 30.67
C SER A 277 -13.91 17.89 31.16
N GLU A 278 -13.15 18.96 31.38
CA GLU A 278 -13.68 20.26 31.78
C GLU A 278 -14.66 20.82 30.73
N PHE A 279 -14.28 20.79 29.44
CA PHE A 279 -15.14 21.28 28.36
C PHE A 279 -16.46 20.50 28.26
N LEU A 280 -16.41 19.18 28.44
CA LEU A 280 -17.60 18.32 28.38
C LEU A 280 -18.50 18.52 29.61
N GLN A 281 -17.92 18.63 30.81
CA GLN A 281 -18.69 18.86 32.05
C GLN A 281 -19.45 20.19 32.01
N HIS A 282 -18.81 21.26 31.54
CA HIS A 282 -19.46 22.57 31.43
C HIS A 282 -20.36 22.68 30.20
N GLY A 283 -20.00 22.08 29.06
CA GLY A 283 -20.72 22.23 27.79
C GLY A 283 -22.01 21.40 27.70
N LEU A 284 -21.96 20.11 28.04
CA LEU A 284 -23.07 19.16 27.80
C LEU A 284 -24.41 19.53 28.46
N PRO A 285 -24.46 20.06 29.70
CA PRO A 285 -25.74 20.45 30.32
C PRO A 285 -26.46 21.59 29.60
N HIS A 286 -25.72 22.40 28.84
CA HIS A 286 -26.22 23.59 28.15
C HIS A 286 -26.64 23.31 26.70
N ILE A 287 -26.21 22.20 26.10
CA ILE A 287 -26.63 21.77 24.76
C ILE A 287 -28.06 21.21 24.82
N ARG A 288 -29.05 22.08 24.60
CA ARG A 288 -30.49 21.74 24.59
C ARG A 288 -31.15 22.03 23.24
N SER A 289 -30.38 22.62 22.33
CA SER A 289 -30.79 23.11 21.03
C SER A 289 -30.85 22.00 19.98
N ARG A 290 -31.64 22.20 18.94
CA ARG A 290 -31.67 21.27 17.78
C ARG A 290 -30.34 21.35 17.02
N THR A 291 -30.02 20.31 16.27
CA THR A 291 -28.81 20.24 15.43
C THR A 291 -28.51 21.52 14.61
N PRO A 292 -29.45 22.12 13.85
CA PRO A 292 -29.19 23.34 13.09
C PRO A 292 -28.87 24.57 13.97
N GLU A 293 -29.47 24.67 15.15
CA GLU A 293 -29.18 25.74 16.11
C GLU A 293 -27.77 25.59 16.69
N SER A 294 -27.34 24.35 16.94
CA SER A 294 -25.97 24.05 17.38
C SER A 294 -24.93 24.37 16.30
N LEU A 295 -25.27 24.19 15.01
CA LEU A 295 -24.43 24.62 13.88
C LEU A 295 -24.36 26.14 13.76
N ALA A 296 -25.51 26.81 13.87
CA ALA A 296 -25.57 28.27 13.87
C ALA A 296 -24.71 28.86 15.01
N PHE A 297 -24.78 28.26 16.20
CA PHE A 297 -23.97 28.65 17.35
C PHE A 297 -22.46 28.39 17.16
N LEU A 298 -22.10 27.29 16.48
CA LEU A 298 -20.69 27.04 16.12
C LEU A 298 -20.19 28.06 15.08
N SER A 299 -21.05 28.46 14.14
CA SER A 299 -20.72 29.42 13.09
C SER A 299 -20.69 30.89 13.55
N ASP A 300 -21.15 31.17 14.78
CA ASP A 300 -21.23 32.52 15.31
C ASP A 300 -19.83 33.12 15.49
N ARG A 301 -19.63 34.29 14.88
CA ARG A 301 -18.36 35.03 14.87
C ARG A 301 -18.33 36.16 15.89
N GLN A 302 -19.42 36.42 16.59
CA GLN A 302 -19.46 37.47 17.62
C GLN A 302 -18.45 37.19 18.74
N TYR A 303 -18.10 38.21 19.52
CA TYR A 303 -17.24 38.04 20.68
C TYR A 303 -17.91 37.09 21.69
N VAL A 304 -17.21 36.03 22.08
CA VAL A 304 -17.76 34.93 22.88
C VAL A 304 -17.03 34.88 24.22
N GLU A 305 -17.75 34.95 25.33
CA GLU A 305 -17.18 34.72 26.67
C GLU A 305 -16.52 33.33 26.80
N ALA A 306 -15.60 33.16 27.75
CA ALA A 306 -14.88 31.90 27.93
C ALA A 306 -15.80 30.67 28.11
N ALA A 307 -16.92 30.82 28.83
CA ALA A 307 -17.89 29.74 29.05
C ALA A 307 -18.63 29.35 27.76
N THR A 308 -18.97 30.33 26.91
CA THR A 308 -19.62 30.07 25.63
C THR A 308 -18.63 29.50 24.60
N ARG A 309 -17.34 29.81 24.73
CA ARG A 309 -16.26 29.17 23.94
C ARG A 309 -16.08 27.69 24.28
N GLN A 310 -16.05 27.35 25.57
CA GLN A 310 -16.01 25.94 26.01
C GLN A 310 -17.20 25.14 25.47
N ARG A 311 -18.38 25.78 25.36
CA ARG A 311 -19.55 25.15 24.74
C ARG A 311 -19.36 24.89 23.24
N GLN A 312 -18.74 25.82 22.49
CA GLN A 312 -18.40 25.58 21.08
C GLN A 312 -17.39 24.42 20.94
N TYR A 313 -16.39 24.33 21.82
CA TYR A 313 -15.46 23.19 21.85
C TYR A 313 -16.18 21.87 22.10
N CYS A 314 -17.11 21.84 23.06
CA CYS A 314 -17.92 20.66 23.34
C CYS A 314 -18.75 20.22 22.11
N ILE A 315 -19.41 21.15 21.42
CA ILE A 315 -20.19 20.86 20.20
C ILE A 315 -19.28 20.30 19.10
N LEU A 316 -18.11 20.93 18.88
CA LEU A 316 -17.15 20.48 17.87
C LEU A 316 -16.64 19.07 18.15
N LEU A 317 -16.32 18.75 19.41
CA LEU A 317 -15.89 17.41 19.82
C LEU A 317 -16.99 16.36 19.60
N LEU A 318 -18.25 16.69 19.87
CA LEU A 318 -19.38 15.79 19.59
C LEU A 318 -19.53 15.53 18.10
N PHE A 319 -19.41 16.55 17.25
CA PHE A 319 -19.45 16.36 15.79
C PHE A 319 -18.27 15.52 15.29
N TYR A 320 -17.07 15.76 15.82
CA TYR A 320 -15.88 14.97 15.49
C TYR A 320 -16.03 13.49 15.85
N LEU A 321 -16.44 13.19 17.08
CA LEU A 321 -16.67 11.81 17.52
C LEU A 321 -17.78 11.12 16.71
N ALA A 322 -18.86 11.85 16.42
CA ALA A 322 -19.92 11.33 15.57
C ALA A 322 -19.42 10.97 14.17
N HIS A 323 -18.56 11.79 13.55
CA HIS A 323 -18.01 11.50 12.22
C HIS A 323 -17.02 10.33 12.22
N ILE A 324 -16.22 10.16 13.28
CA ILE A 324 -15.29 9.01 13.38
C ILE A 324 -16.06 7.69 13.40
N HIS A 325 -17.21 7.67 14.07
CA HIS A 325 -18.07 6.49 14.25
C HIS A 325 -19.22 6.42 13.22
N ASP A 326 -19.12 7.18 12.12
CA ASP A 326 -20.13 7.24 11.04
C ASP A 326 -21.58 7.56 11.50
N ASP A 327 -21.74 8.19 12.67
CA ASP A 327 -23.02 8.70 13.18
C ASP A 327 -23.35 10.07 12.56
N ARG A 328 -23.61 10.09 11.25
CA ARG A 328 -23.82 11.33 10.49
C ARG A 328 -25.24 11.88 10.72
N PHE A 329 -25.35 12.92 11.54
CA PHE A 329 -26.61 13.61 11.83
C PHE A 329 -26.64 15.10 11.44
N VAL A 330 -25.58 15.58 10.79
CA VAL A 330 -25.41 16.95 10.31
C VAL A 330 -25.09 16.91 8.81
N PRO A 331 -25.62 17.83 7.98
CA PRO A 331 -25.19 17.97 6.59
C PRO A 331 -23.71 18.39 6.49
N GLU A 332 -22.91 17.63 5.75
CA GLU A 332 -21.45 17.83 5.63
C GLU A 332 -21.09 19.25 5.14
N ALA A 333 -21.82 19.79 4.16
CA ALA A 333 -21.60 21.14 3.63
C ALA A 333 -21.83 22.24 4.67
N GLU A 334 -22.87 22.12 5.51
CA GLU A 334 -23.16 23.09 6.58
C GLU A 334 -22.11 23.03 7.69
N LEU A 335 -21.68 21.81 8.06
CA LEU A 335 -20.63 21.61 9.05
C LEU A 335 -19.30 22.18 8.57
N PHE A 336 -18.96 21.98 7.29
CA PHE A 336 -17.75 22.52 6.68
C PHE A 336 -17.69 24.06 6.81
N VAL A 337 -18.79 24.75 6.51
CA VAL A 337 -18.89 26.22 6.64
C VAL A 337 -18.86 26.67 8.11
N ALA A 338 -19.51 25.93 9.01
CA ALA A 338 -19.53 26.22 10.43
C ALA A 338 -18.13 26.13 11.05
N VAL A 339 -17.37 25.07 10.74
CA VAL A 339 -15.99 24.88 11.24
C VAL A 339 -15.05 25.96 10.69
N GLN A 340 -15.20 26.37 9.43
CA GLN A 340 -14.42 27.49 8.89
C GLN A 340 -14.71 28.80 9.63
N SER A 341 -15.98 29.10 9.89
CA SER A 341 -16.37 30.33 10.59
C SER A 341 -15.91 30.32 12.05
N PHE A 342 -15.94 29.16 12.71
CA PHE A 342 -15.38 28.96 14.04
C PHE A 342 -13.87 29.24 14.10
N LEU A 343 -13.08 28.69 13.16
CA LEU A 343 -11.63 28.92 13.13
C LEU A 343 -11.29 30.40 12.88
N LEU A 344 -12.07 31.08 12.03
CA LEU A 344 -11.92 32.51 11.81
C LEU A 344 -12.28 33.32 13.07
N SER A 345 -13.34 32.94 13.80
CA SER A 345 -13.70 33.57 15.08
C SER A 345 -12.56 33.49 16.11
N LEU A 346 -11.89 32.33 16.21
CA LEU A 346 -10.72 32.16 17.08
C LEU A 346 -9.55 33.05 16.65
N GLN A 347 -9.31 33.14 15.34
CA GLN A 347 -8.24 33.98 14.79
C GLN A 347 -8.51 35.47 15.03
N ASP A 348 -9.75 35.92 14.82
CA ASP A 348 -10.18 37.30 15.03
C ASP A 348 -10.02 37.73 16.50
N GLN A 349 -10.16 36.78 17.42
CA GLN A 349 -10.01 37.01 18.87
C GLN A 349 -8.58 36.75 19.38
N GLY A 350 -7.68 36.25 18.54
CA GLY A 350 -6.30 35.93 18.91
C GLY A 350 -6.18 34.74 19.88
N GLU A 351 -7.20 33.88 19.95
CA GLU A 351 -7.22 32.69 20.81
C GLU A 351 -6.57 31.49 20.11
N CYS A 352 -5.79 30.71 20.85
CA CYS A 352 -5.24 29.44 20.35
C CYS A 352 -6.10 28.26 20.84
N PRO A 353 -6.73 27.49 19.94
CA PRO A 353 -7.49 26.31 20.33
C PRO A 353 -6.60 25.22 20.94
N PRO A 354 -7.10 24.45 21.94
CA PRO A 354 -6.40 23.28 22.46
C PRO A 354 -6.10 22.23 21.36
N PRO A 355 -5.04 21.42 21.47
CA PRO A 355 -4.65 20.46 20.43
C PRO A 355 -5.76 19.50 20.00
N VAL A 356 -6.59 19.03 20.94
CA VAL A 356 -7.73 18.14 20.65
C VAL A 356 -8.82 18.83 19.83
N VAL A 357 -9.04 20.13 20.07
CA VAL A 357 -10.00 20.94 19.31
C VAL A 357 -9.44 21.23 17.91
N CYS A 358 -8.14 21.51 17.80
CA CYS A 358 -7.44 21.59 16.50
C CYS A 358 -7.59 20.30 15.70
N LYS A 359 -7.33 19.15 16.33
CA LYS A 359 -7.47 17.81 15.74
C LYS A 359 -8.87 17.59 15.18
N ALA A 360 -9.88 17.83 16.01
CA ALA A 360 -11.28 17.72 15.62
C ALA A 360 -11.62 18.62 14.43
N SER A 361 -11.18 19.88 14.46
CA SER A 361 -11.39 20.85 13.38
C SER A 361 -10.75 20.39 12.07
N MET A 362 -9.49 19.94 12.11
CA MET A 362 -8.76 19.52 10.91
C MET A 362 -9.37 18.27 10.28
N TYR A 363 -9.75 17.30 11.11
CA TYR A 363 -10.42 16.10 10.64
C TYR A 363 -11.77 16.42 9.97
N LEU A 364 -12.61 17.24 10.62
CA LEU A 364 -13.91 17.62 10.07
C LEU A 364 -13.79 18.40 8.77
N LEU A 365 -12.83 19.34 8.65
CA LEU A 365 -12.59 20.04 7.39
C LEU A 365 -12.12 19.10 6.27
N ALA A 366 -11.32 18.09 6.60
CA ALA A 366 -10.83 17.13 5.62
C ALA A 366 -11.91 16.14 5.15
N VAL A 367 -12.81 15.71 6.06
CA VAL A 367 -13.87 14.73 5.75
C VAL A 367 -15.07 15.39 5.10
N CYS A 368 -15.50 16.56 5.58
CA CYS A 368 -16.65 17.28 5.04
C CYS A 368 -16.32 18.13 3.81
N GLY A 369 -15.04 18.22 3.42
CA GLY A 369 -14.61 18.95 2.24
C GLY A 369 -14.99 18.20 0.96
N ASP A 370 -15.89 18.79 0.17
CA ASP A 370 -16.16 18.29 -1.18
C ASP A 370 -14.93 18.44 -2.08
N LYS A 371 -14.82 17.58 -3.10
CA LYS A 371 -13.67 17.59 -4.04
C LYS A 371 -13.47 18.94 -4.74
N ASP A 372 -14.54 19.74 -4.84
CA ASP A 372 -14.59 21.01 -5.58
C ASP A 372 -14.68 22.24 -4.66
N SER A 373 -14.85 22.08 -3.33
CA SER A 373 -14.93 23.20 -2.40
C SER A 373 -13.54 23.61 -1.92
N ALA A 374 -12.96 24.63 -2.55
CA ALA A 374 -11.68 25.20 -2.12
C ALA A 374 -11.84 26.00 -0.82
N LEU A 375 -10.91 25.81 0.12
CA LEU A 375 -10.83 26.63 1.33
C LEU A 375 -10.39 28.05 1.00
N ALA A 376 -11.01 29.03 1.67
CA ALA A 376 -10.59 30.42 1.58
C ALA A 376 -9.17 30.60 2.17
N GLU A 377 -8.34 31.42 1.52
CA GLU A 377 -6.96 31.69 1.95
C GLU A 377 -6.87 32.19 3.40
N ALA A 378 -7.88 32.94 3.87
CA ALA A 378 -7.97 33.37 5.26
C ALA A 378 -7.99 32.20 6.25
N VAL A 379 -8.78 31.15 5.96
CA VAL A 379 -8.88 29.95 6.80
C VAL A 379 -7.58 29.17 6.76
N ILE A 380 -6.95 29.02 5.59
CA ILE A 380 -5.64 28.37 5.45
C ILE A 380 -4.59 29.09 6.31
N SER A 381 -4.61 30.42 6.31
CA SER A 381 -3.71 31.24 7.13
C SER A 381 -3.98 31.08 8.63
N ALA A 382 -5.24 30.93 9.05
CA ALA A 382 -5.63 30.67 10.43
C ALA A 382 -5.11 29.32 10.89
N ILE A 383 -5.36 28.27 10.10
CA ILE A 383 -4.88 26.91 10.34
C ILE A 383 -3.36 26.89 10.48
N ARG A 384 -2.65 27.56 9.57
CA ARG A 384 -1.18 27.64 9.63
C ARG A 384 -0.71 28.24 10.97
N LYS A 385 -1.28 29.36 11.40
CA LYS A 385 -0.92 30.00 12.68
C LYS A 385 -1.22 29.10 13.89
N PHE A 386 -2.35 28.39 13.89
CA PHE A 386 -2.69 27.50 15.00
C PHE A 386 -1.76 26.30 15.08
N LEU A 387 -1.40 25.71 13.93
CA LEU A 387 -0.48 24.58 13.88
C LEU A 387 0.96 24.99 14.20
N GLU A 388 1.39 26.21 13.84
CA GLU A 388 2.70 26.78 14.25
C GLU A 388 2.81 26.94 15.78
N GLY A 389 1.69 27.14 16.48
CA GLY A 389 1.64 27.22 17.94
C GLY A 389 1.72 25.88 18.67
N ILE A 390 1.66 24.75 17.96
CA ILE A 390 1.62 23.41 18.56
C ILE A 390 3.00 22.76 18.44
N PRO A 391 3.64 22.34 19.56
CA PRO A 391 5.01 21.86 19.55
C PRO A 391 5.17 20.47 18.89
N ASP A 392 4.16 19.60 19.02
CA ASP A 392 4.14 18.28 18.41
C ASP A 392 2.89 18.06 17.57
N LEU A 393 3.08 17.86 16.26
CA LEU A 393 2.00 17.63 15.31
C LEU A 393 1.30 16.28 15.55
N ARG A 394 1.92 15.33 16.27
CA ARG A 394 1.32 14.04 16.61
C ARG A 394 0.00 14.18 17.36
N GLY A 395 -0.11 15.16 18.26
CA GLY A 395 -1.34 15.43 19.02
C GLY A 395 -2.52 15.87 18.16
N VAL A 396 -2.26 16.42 16.97
CA VAL A 396 -3.29 16.92 16.03
C VAL A 396 -3.55 15.93 14.89
N TYR A 397 -2.60 15.06 14.58
CA TYR A 397 -2.67 14.17 13.45
C TYR A 397 -3.65 13.01 13.68
N THR A 398 -4.41 12.67 12.63
CA THR A 398 -5.31 11.50 12.57
C THR A 398 -4.99 10.71 11.31
N HIS A 399 -4.72 9.41 11.45
CA HIS A 399 -4.37 8.56 10.32
C HIS A 399 -5.61 8.30 9.44
N HIS A 400 -5.82 9.19 8.47
CA HIS A 400 -6.94 9.11 7.52
C HIS A 400 -6.54 9.66 6.14
N PRO A 401 -6.85 8.95 5.02
CA PRO A 401 -6.44 9.37 3.68
C PRO A 401 -6.92 10.77 3.27
N LEU A 402 -8.13 11.16 3.69
CA LEU A 402 -8.66 12.50 3.39
C LEU A 402 -7.89 13.60 4.11
N LEU A 403 -7.40 13.33 5.33
CA LEU A 403 -6.58 14.30 6.06
C LEU A 403 -5.20 14.46 5.40
N LEU A 404 -4.62 13.36 4.92
CA LEU A 404 -3.38 13.41 4.14
C LEU A 404 -3.57 14.27 2.88
N ARG A 405 -4.64 14.01 2.12
CA ARG A 405 -4.99 14.82 0.94
C ARG A 405 -5.18 16.29 1.31
N PHE A 406 -5.82 16.58 2.44
CA PHE A 406 -6.05 17.94 2.91
C PHE A 406 -4.73 18.72 3.11
N PHE A 407 -3.76 18.15 3.84
CA PHE A 407 -2.47 18.82 4.06
C PHE A 407 -1.64 18.98 2.78
N LEU A 408 -1.78 18.06 1.84
CA LEU A 408 -0.99 18.05 0.61
C LEU A 408 -1.64 18.82 -0.55
N ALA A 409 -2.95 19.07 -0.51
CA ALA A 409 -3.67 19.80 -1.55
C ALA A 409 -3.40 21.31 -1.53
N TYR A 410 -3.16 21.90 -0.35
CA TYR A 410 -2.97 23.34 -0.20
C TYR A 410 -1.48 23.72 -0.10
N PRO A 411 -0.93 24.54 -1.03
CA PRO A 411 0.50 24.88 -1.04
C PRO A 411 1.02 25.48 0.27
N GLY A 412 0.20 26.33 0.93
CA GLY A 412 0.54 26.97 2.20
C GLY A 412 0.71 25.99 3.36
N LEU A 413 -0.03 24.87 3.36
CA LEU A 413 0.09 23.80 4.35
C LEU A 413 1.17 22.79 3.96
N MET A 414 1.21 22.40 2.68
CA MET A 414 2.18 21.46 2.13
C MET A 414 3.62 21.92 2.36
N SER A 415 3.92 23.20 2.14
CA SER A 415 5.27 23.76 2.29
C SER A 415 5.80 23.75 3.73
N ARG A 416 4.93 23.87 4.74
CA ARG A 416 5.32 23.94 6.16
C ARG A 416 5.16 22.61 6.89
N PHE A 417 4.06 21.89 6.66
CA PHE A 417 3.71 20.68 7.39
C PHE A 417 3.78 19.40 6.56
N GLY A 418 3.84 19.50 5.22
CA GLY A 418 3.80 18.34 4.33
C GLY A 418 4.86 17.29 4.64
N HIS A 419 6.09 17.73 4.92
CA HIS A 419 7.19 16.83 5.32
C HIS A 419 6.86 16.05 6.60
N ARG A 420 6.44 16.75 7.67
CA ARG A 420 6.14 16.13 8.96
C ARG A 420 4.90 15.23 8.93
N VAL A 421 3.87 15.62 8.17
CA VAL A 421 2.65 14.81 7.99
C VAL A 421 2.96 13.51 7.25
N LEU A 422 3.79 13.56 6.21
CA LEU A 422 4.20 12.37 5.46
C LEU A 422 5.08 11.46 6.31
N GLU A 423 6.00 12.01 7.12
CA GLU A 423 6.78 11.23 8.09
C GLU A 423 5.87 10.46 9.06
N LEU A 424 4.84 11.14 9.61
CA LEU A 424 3.84 10.50 10.47
C LEU A 424 2.99 9.48 9.70
N TRP A 425 2.63 9.74 8.46
CA TRP A 425 1.90 8.76 7.64
C TRP A 425 2.64 7.42 7.55
N PHE A 426 3.94 7.45 7.22
CA PHE A 426 4.75 6.23 7.09
C PHE A 426 5.16 5.61 8.43
N SER A 427 5.18 6.38 9.53
CA SER A 427 5.42 5.83 10.87
C SER A 427 4.24 4.99 11.37
N TRP A 428 3.02 5.31 10.96
CA TRP A 428 1.78 4.62 11.37
C TRP A 428 1.47 3.36 10.56
N GLU A 429 1.95 3.27 9.31
CA GLU A 429 1.67 2.08 8.49
C GLU A 429 2.60 0.92 8.87
N GLU A 430 2.04 -0.18 9.38
CA GLU A 430 2.78 -1.40 9.70
C GLU A 430 3.23 -2.14 8.42
N SER A 431 4.21 -3.04 8.60
CA SER A 431 5.12 -3.73 7.66
C SER A 431 4.48 -4.58 6.54
N GLY A 432 3.41 -4.12 5.88
CA GLY A 432 2.85 -4.75 4.68
C GLY A 432 3.60 -4.41 3.37
N TYR A 433 4.61 -3.53 3.45
CA TYR A 433 5.35 -2.99 2.31
C TYR A 433 6.37 -3.95 1.69
N GLU A 434 6.88 -4.91 2.46
CA GLU A 434 7.93 -5.81 1.98
C GLU A 434 7.42 -6.75 0.87
N ASN A 435 6.11 -7.07 0.87
CA ASN A 435 5.48 -7.86 -0.18
C ASN A 435 5.34 -7.13 -1.54
N LEU A 436 5.58 -5.81 -1.58
CA LEU A 436 5.59 -5.02 -2.82
C LEU A 436 6.98 -5.01 -3.49
N ASP A 437 8.01 -5.52 -2.82
CA ASP A 437 9.39 -5.55 -3.31
C ASP A 437 9.68 -6.80 -4.18
N ASP A 438 8.77 -7.79 -4.17
CA ASP A 438 8.90 -9.02 -4.93
C ASP A 438 8.63 -8.77 -6.43
N ASP A 439 9.62 -9.03 -7.27
CA ASP A 439 9.63 -8.80 -8.73
C ASP A 439 8.69 -9.74 -9.53
N SER A 440 7.65 -10.27 -8.90
CA SER A 440 6.74 -11.26 -9.49
C SER A 440 5.61 -10.62 -10.32
N SER A 441 5.86 -10.51 -11.62
CA SER A 441 4.89 -10.29 -12.72
C SER A 441 4.06 -8.99 -12.75
N PRO A 442 3.85 -8.39 -13.94
CA PRO A 442 2.92 -7.28 -14.12
C PRO A 442 1.49 -7.82 -14.09
N GLY A 443 0.90 -7.93 -12.89
CA GLY A 443 -0.44 -8.46 -12.71
C GLY A 443 -1.04 -8.03 -11.39
N HIS A 444 -1.83 -6.95 -11.43
CA HIS A 444 -2.74 -6.45 -10.38
C HIS A 444 -2.32 -6.75 -8.93
N THR A 445 -1.28 -6.06 -8.46
CA THR A 445 -1.03 -5.95 -7.02
C THR A 445 -2.19 -5.19 -6.38
N VAL A 446 -2.95 -5.86 -5.52
CA VAL A 446 -4.05 -5.21 -4.78
C VAL A 446 -3.43 -4.34 -3.71
N PHE A 447 -3.29 -3.04 -4.00
CA PHE A 447 -2.75 -2.08 -3.05
C PHE A 447 -3.73 -1.87 -1.87
N PRO A 448 -3.23 -1.75 -0.63
CA PRO A 448 -4.01 -1.23 0.48
C PRO A 448 -4.72 0.09 0.10
N ALA A 449 -5.95 0.28 0.57
CA ALA A 449 -6.77 1.46 0.23
C ALA A 449 -6.04 2.80 0.55
N ASN A 450 -5.21 2.79 1.59
CA ASN A 450 -4.34 3.89 2.02
C ASN A 450 -3.30 4.26 0.94
N LEU A 451 -2.63 3.27 0.35
CA LEU A 451 -1.68 3.47 -0.75
C LEU A 451 -2.34 3.90 -2.04
N ALA A 452 -3.48 3.31 -2.38
CA ALA A 452 -4.26 3.73 -3.55
C ALA A 452 -4.73 5.19 -3.41
N ALA A 453 -4.99 5.66 -2.20
CA ALA A 453 -5.27 7.07 -1.93
C ALA A 453 -4.02 7.94 -2.10
N LEU A 454 -2.86 7.53 -1.55
CA LEU A 454 -1.59 8.24 -1.71
C LEU A 454 -1.20 8.36 -3.20
N PHE A 455 -1.29 7.31 -3.99
CA PHE A 455 -0.97 7.33 -5.42
C PHE A 455 -1.86 8.30 -6.21
N ARG A 456 -3.14 8.39 -5.86
CA ARG A 456 -4.04 9.40 -6.45
C ARG A 456 -3.59 10.84 -6.12
N VAL A 457 -3.10 11.08 -4.90
CA VAL A 457 -2.59 12.39 -4.48
C VAL A 457 -1.26 12.71 -5.16
N LEU A 458 -0.36 11.73 -5.30
CA LEU A 458 0.91 11.90 -6.02
C LEU A 458 0.69 12.19 -7.50
N ARG A 459 -0.33 11.59 -8.12
CA ARG A 459 -0.72 11.87 -9.51
C ARG A 459 -1.25 13.29 -9.69
N SER A 460 -1.97 13.84 -8.72
CA SER A 460 -2.48 15.21 -8.80
C SER A 460 -1.40 16.26 -8.55
N THR A 461 -0.43 15.98 -7.68
CA THR A 461 0.56 16.96 -7.23
C THR A 461 1.97 16.35 -7.23
N PRO A 462 2.70 16.40 -8.37
CA PRO A 462 4.01 15.74 -8.49
C PRO A 462 5.12 16.37 -7.63
N SER A 463 4.95 17.59 -7.14
CA SER A 463 5.92 18.23 -6.22
C SER A 463 6.06 17.49 -4.89
N ILE A 464 5.07 16.68 -4.50
CA ILE A 464 5.12 15.85 -3.29
C ILE A 464 6.25 14.81 -3.40
N LEU A 465 6.60 14.39 -4.61
CA LEU A 465 7.73 13.46 -4.83
C LEU A 465 9.06 14.04 -4.31
N LEU A 466 9.23 15.37 -4.34
CA LEU A 466 10.41 16.02 -3.77
C LEU A 466 10.45 15.89 -2.24
N ILE A 467 9.30 16.09 -1.58
CA ILE A 467 9.17 15.93 -0.13
C ILE A 467 9.43 14.47 0.27
N LEU A 468 8.95 13.51 -0.52
CA LEU A 468 9.24 12.09 -0.30
C LEU A 468 10.73 11.78 -0.43
N LEU A 469 11.42 12.35 -1.42
CA LEU A 469 12.87 12.19 -1.54
C LEU A 469 13.63 12.84 -0.38
N ASP A 470 13.18 14.00 0.08
CA ASP A 470 13.75 14.65 1.27
C ASP A 470 13.54 13.80 2.52
N LEU A 471 12.41 13.09 2.64
CA LEU A 471 12.16 12.16 3.73
C LEU A 471 13.11 10.97 3.72
N VAL A 472 13.49 10.45 2.54
CA VAL A 472 14.54 9.41 2.46
C VAL A 472 15.84 9.89 3.11
N TYR A 473 16.13 11.20 3.03
CA TYR A 473 17.31 11.80 3.62
C TYR A 473 17.16 12.08 5.14
N SER A 474 16.02 12.60 5.58
CA SER A 474 15.86 13.13 6.94
C SER A 474 15.23 12.17 7.96
N SER A 475 14.57 11.10 7.50
CA SER A 475 13.76 10.20 8.34
C SER A 475 14.54 8.97 8.82
N PRO A 476 14.08 8.24 9.87
CA PRO A 476 14.73 7.01 10.31
C PRO A 476 14.73 5.93 9.21
N VAL A 477 15.69 5.00 9.30
CA VAL A 477 15.97 3.98 8.27
C VAL A 477 14.71 3.23 7.80
N ASP A 478 13.82 2.88 8.73
CA ASP A 478 12.57 2.15 8.44
C ASP A 478 11.57 3.00 7.63
N THR A 479 11.47 4.29 7.94
CA THR A 479 10.59 5.23 7.21
C THR A 479 11.14 5.48 5.81
N ALA A 480 12.45 5.73 5.70
CA ALA A 480 13.13 5.88 4.42
C ALA A 480 12.95 4.63 3.53
N ARG A 481 13.06 3.42 4.09
CA ARG A 481 12.80 2.17 3.37
C ARG A 481 11.37 2.10 2.82
N LYS A 482 10.36 2.36 3.66
CA LYS A 482 8.94 2.37 3.24
C LYS A 482 8.69 3.37 2.12
N VAL A 483 9.23 4.58 2.24
CA VAL A 483 9.11 5.63 1.21
C VAL A 483 9.71 5.16 -0.13
N LEU A 484 10.89 4.52 -0.10
CA LEU A 484 11.53 4.02 -1.32
C LEU A 484 10.71 2.92 -2.00
N ILE A 485 10.15 1.98 -1.24
CA ILE A 485 9.27 0.93 -1.77
C ILE A 485 8.02 1.55 -2.43
N VAL A 486 7.40 2.51 -1.76
CA VAL A 486 6.20 3.20 -2.26
C VAL A 486 6.48 4.02 -3.50
N LEU A 487 7.63 4.72 -3.56
CA LEU A 487 8.07 5.43 -4.77
C LEU A 487 8.32 4.45 -5.93
N ARG A 488 8.88 3.26 -5.65
CA ARG A 488 9.19 2.24 -6.67
C ARG A 488 7.90 1.71 -7.29
N ALA A 489 6.93 1.36 -6.45
CA ALA A 489 5.61 0.92 -6.87
C ALA A 489 4.83 2.03 -7.60
N PHE A 490 4.86 3.26 -7.07
CA PHE A 490 4.20 4.41 -7.69
C PHE A 490 4.72 4.66 -9.11
N LEU A 491 6.05 4.64 -9.26
CA LEU A 491 6.66 4.73 -10.57
C LEU A 491 6.13 3.57 -11.41
N ARG A 492 6.47 2.30 -11.11
CA ARG A 492 6.05 1.14 -11.94
C ARG A 492 4.63 1.22 -12.51
N GLU A 493 3.62 1.53 -11.70
CA GLU A 493 2.20 1.59 -12.13
C GLU A 493 1.81 2.82 -12.96
N ASN A 494 2.52 3.95 -12.84
CA ASN A 494 2.12 5.22 -13.47
C ASN A 494 3.13 5.66 -14.55
N GLU A 495 3.10 5.04 -15.73
CA GLU A 495 4.00 5.38 -16.85
C GLU A 495 3.79 6.80 -17.40
N ASP A 496 2.58 7.36 -17.26
CA ASP A 496 2.20 8.68 -17.79
C ASP A 496 2.95 9.89 -17.17
N VAL A 497 3.56 9.74 -15.99
CA VAL A 497 4.09 10.88 -15.22
C VAL A 497 5.56 11.12 -15.58
N LYS A 498 5.86 12.30 -16.16
CA LYS A 498 7.24 12.73 -16.50
C LYS A 498 7.95 13.30 -15.27
N VAL A 499 8.76 12.49 -14.60
CA VAL A 499 9.42 12.85 -13.32
C VAL A 499 10.92 13.18 -13.45
N GLY A 500 11.54 12.85 -14.59
CA GLY A 500 13.00 12.79 -14.73
C GLY A 500 13.77 14.07 -14.41
N GLY A 501 13.25 15.26 -14.74
CA GLY A 501 13.98 16.53 -14.55
C GLY A 501 14.09 17.01 -13.09
N LEU A 502 13.02 16.88 -12.32
CA LEU A 502 12.90 17.42 -10.96
C LEU A 502 13.65 16.59 -9.91
N ILE A 503 13.68 15.27 -10.13
CA ILE A 503 14.16 14.31 -9.14
C ILE A 503 15.69 14.08 -9.20
N ARG A 504 16.32 14.23 -10.38
CA ARG A 504 17.76 13.98 -10.56
C ARG A 504 18.67 14.81 -9.65
N GLY A 505 18.30 16.06 -9.38
CA GLY A 505 19.04 16.93 -8.47
C GLY A 505 19.05 16.40 -7.03
N HIS A 506 17.90 15.90 -6.57
CA HIS A 506 17.72 15.35 -5.23
C HIS A 506 18.43 13.99 -5.09
N PHE A 507 18.34 13.12 -6.11
CA PHE A 507 19.13 11.88 -6.12
C PHE A 507 20.63 12.12 -6.02
N LEU A 508 21.17 13.15 -6.70
CA LEU A 508 22.60 13.48 -6.60
C LEU A 508 22.99 13.85 -5.17
N LEU A 509 22.18 14.67 -4.49
CA LEU A 509 22.43 15.09 -3.11
C LEU A 509 22.36 13.92 -2.13
N ILE A 510 21.35 13.05 -2.29
CA ILE A 510 21.16 11.86 -1.46
C ILE A 510 22.33 10.89 -1.66
N LEU A 511 22.70 10.60 -2.92
CA LEU A 511 23.83 9.73 -3.24
C LEU A 511 25.15 10.28 -2.70
N GLN A 512 25.41 11.59 -2.80
CA GLN A 512 26.63 12.20 -2.27
C GLN A 512 26.76 12.02 -0.75
N ARG A 513 25.68 12.14 0.02
CA ARG A 513 25.74 11.94 1.48
C ARG A 513 25.83 10.47 1.86
N LEU A 514 25.04 9.61 1.23
CA LEU A 514 25.12 8.16 1.46
C LEU A 514 26.51 7.60 1.11
N LEU A 515 27.19 8.16 0.10
CA LEU A 515 28.57 7.81 -0.26
C LEU A 515 29.61 8.21 0.80
N VAL A 516 29.34 9.26 1.58
CA VAL A 516 30.17 9.68 2.72
C VAL A 516 29.92 8.75 3.91
N GLU A 517 28.66 8.38 4.16
CA GLU A 517 28.25 7.52 5.28
C GLU A 517 28.60 6.04 5.08
N TYR A 518 28.58 5.54 3.84
CA TYR A 518 28.96 4.16 3.49
C TYR A 518 30.42 3.83 3.87
N GLY A 519 31.28 4.85 3.96
CA GLY A 519 32.66 4.68 4.46
C GLY A 519 32.77 4.44 5.97
N ALA A 520 31.70 4.68 6.74
CA ALA A 520 31.74 4.72 8.21
C ALA A 520 30.86 3.67 8.91
N SER A 521 29.82 3.12 8.26
CA SER A 521 28.94 2.12 8.88
C SER A 521 28.29 1.17 7.87
N SER A 522 28.05 -0.08 8.28
CA SER A 522 27.53 -1.20 7.49
C SER A 522 26.02 -1.13 7.17
N SER A 523 25.36 0.03 7.29
CA SER A 523 23.91 0.20 7.15
C SER A 523 23.44 0.46 5.70
N GLY A 524 23.99 -0.29 4.74
CA GLY A 524 23.72 -0.17 3.30
C GLY A 524 22.34 -0.64 2.81
N GLY A 525 21.31 -0.73 3.66
CA GLY A 525 20.01 -1.31 3.30
C GLY A 525 19.16 -0.46 2.34
N ASN A 526 19.27 0.87 2.39
CA ASN A 526 18.44 1.77 1.58
C ASN A 526 19.09 2.16 0.23
N LEU A 527 20.40 1.94 0.10
CA LEU A 527 21.17 2.30 -1.10
C LEU A 527 20.79 1.46 -2.34
N PRO A 528 20.63 0.11 -2.25
CA PRO A 528 20.10 -0.70 -3.35
C PRO A 528 18.76 -0.21 -3.88
N LEU A 529 17.82 0.10 -2.98
CA LEU A 529 16.48 0.58 -3.32
C LEU A 529 16.52 1.95 -4.03
N LEU A 530 17.41 2.85 -3.57
CA LEU A 530 17.63 4.15 -4.22
C LEU A 530 18.19 4.00 -5.63
N LEU A 531 19.16 3.10 -5.83
CA LEU A 531 19.77 2.84 -7.14
C LEU A 531 18.80 2.15 -8.09
N ASN A 532 17.92 1.26 -7.58
CA ASN A 532 16.82 0.69 -8.35
C ASN A 532 15.79 1.74 -8.76
N LEU A 533 15.47 2.69 -7.89
CA LEU A 533 14.62 3.82 -8.26
C LEU A 533 15.27 4.70 -9.33
N LEU A 534 16.55 4.96 -9.21
CA LEU A 534 17.33 5.75 -10.17
C LEU A 534 17.32 5.10 -11.57
N SER A 535 17.51 3.77 -11.65
CA SER A 535 17.45 3.04 -12.91
C SER A 535 16.03 3.07 -13.51
N LEU A 536 14.98 2.90 -12.69
CA LEU A 536 13.58 3.02 -13.14
C LEU A 536 13.22 4.43 -13.62
N VAL A 537 13.71 5.49 -12.97
CA VAL A 537 13.48 6.88 -13.41
C VAL A 537 14.16 7.14 -14.75
N GLN A 538 15.34 6.54 -14.99
CA GLN A 538 15.98 6.63 -16.30
C GLN A 538 15.24 5.84 -17.37
N MET A 539 14.65 4.68 -17.02
CA MET A 539 13.87 3.89 -17.97
C MET A 539 12.75 4.65 -18.65
N ARG A 540 12.18 5.64 -17.96
CA ARG A 540 10.99 6.37 -18.38
C ARG A 540 11.26 7.62 -19.21
N ASN A 541 12.52 7.97 -19.41
CA ASN A 541 12.86 9.08 -20.27
C ASN A 541 12.89 8.59 -21.72
N GLU A 542 11.83 8.91 -22.46
CA GLU A 542 11.59 8.44 -23.83
C GLU A 542 12.44 9.16 -24.90
N SER A 543 13.13 10.24 -24.57
CA SER A 543 13.87 11.07 -25.54
C SER A 543 15.38 11.00 -25.35
N GLU A 544 16.15 10.97 -26.45
CA GLU A 544 17.59 11.23 -26.43
C GLU A 544 17.86 12.51 -25.65
N GLN A 545 18.54 12.38 -24.51
CA GLN A 545 18.84 13.51 -23.67
C GLN A 545 20.32 13.85 -23.80
N GLU A 546 20.62 15.12 -24.06
CA GLU A 546 21.96 15.62 -23.80
C GLU A 546 22.24 15.48 -22.30
N LEU A 547 23.42 14.94 -21.97
CA LEU A 547 23.83 14.80 -20.58
C LEU A 547 24.07 16.19 -19.97
N ASP A 548 23.12 16.65 -19.17
CA ASP A 548 23.27 17.84 -18.35
C ASP A 548 24.45 17.68 -17.37
N SER A 549 25.02 18.81 -16.92
CA SER A 549 26.12 18.83 -15.95
C SER A 549 25.80 18.05 -14.66
N MET A 550 24.54 18.05 -14.23
CA MET A 550 24.06 17.29 -13.07
C MET A 550 24.03 15.78 -13.34
N ALA A 551 23.62 15.37 -14.54
CA ALA A 551 23.60 13.95 -14.93
C ALA A 551 25.03 13.39 -15.05
N MET A 552 25.99 14.19 -15.55
CA MET A 552 27.41 13.83 -15.54
C MET A 552 27.98 13.67 -14.13
N LYS A 553 27.63 14.58 -13.20
CA LYS A 553 28.02 14.44 -11.79
C LYS A 553 27.45 13.16 -11.18
N LEU A 554 26.19 12.84 -11.48
CA LEU A 554 25.55 11.63 -10.96
C LEU A 554 26.21 10.37 -11.52
N LEU A 555 26.51 10.35 -12.82
CA LEU A 555 27.27 9.28 -13.47
C LEU A 555 28.63 9.06 -12.79
N HIS A 556 29.35 10.13 -12.51
CA HIS A 556 30.63 10.06 -11.81
C HIS A 556 30.48 9.54 -10.37
N GLN A 557 29.46 9.97 -9.62
CA GLN A 557 29.23 9.49 -8.25
C GLN A 557 28.89 7.99 -8.23
N VAL A 558 28.05 7.50 -9.15
CA VAL A 558 27.76 6.05 -9.26
C VAL A 558 29.00 5.26 -9.68
N SER A 559 29.85 5.80 -10.56
CA SER A 559 31.15 5.19 -10.89
C SER A 559 32.08 5.09 -9.67
N MET A 560 32.15 6.15 -8.86
CA MET A 560 32.95 6.17 -7.64
C MET A 560 32.40 5.20 -6.58
N LEU A 561 31.08 5.06 -6.50
CA LEU A 561 30.42 4.08 -5.63
C LEU A 561 30.83 2.65 -6.02
N CYS A 562 30.73 2.32 -7.31
CA CYS A 562 31.15 1.02 -7.83
C CYS A 562 32.63 0.74 -7.48
N GLY A 563 33.52 1.72 -7.65
CA GLY A 563 34.93 1.57 -7.31
C GLY A 563 35.23 1.27 -5.84
N LYS A 564 34.31 1.57 -4.92
CA LYS A 564 34.43 1.25 -3.48
C LYS A 564 33.82 -0.10 -3.10
N CYS A 565 33.01 -0.71 -3.98
CA CYS A 565 32.30 -1.94 -3.70
C CYS A 565 33.20 -3.18 -3.91
N SER A 566 32.93 -4.24 -3.14
CA SER A 566 33.49 -5.57 -3.40
C SER A 566 32.53 -6.40 -4.27
N PRO A 567 33.01 -7.43 -4.99
CA PRO A 567 32.18 -8.28 -5.84
C PRO A 567 31.09 -9.09 -5.09
N ALA A 568 31.08 -9.05 -3.75
CA ALA A 568 30.03 -9.64 -2.93
C ALA A 568 28.76 -8.78 -2.81
N HIS A 569 28.83 -7.47 -3.10
CA HIS A 569 27.73 -6.52 -2.93
C HIS A 569 26.77 -6.53 -4.15
N VAL A 570 26.13 -7.67 -4.41
CA VAL A 570 25.28 -7.88 -5.59
C VAL A 570 24.13 -6.86 -5.66
N ASP A 571 23.49 -6.58 -4.53
CA ASP A 571 22.32 -5.70 -4.45
C ASP A 571 22.61 -4.24 -4.82
N ILE A 572 23.86 -3.80 -4.66
CA ILE A 572 24.31 -2.45 -4.99
C ILE A 572 24.88 -2.41 -6.41
N LEU A 573 25.65 -3.43 -6.80
CA LEU A 573 26.33 -3.46 -8.09
C LEU A 573 25.36 -3.68 -9.25
N GLN A 574 24.32 -4.51 -9.06
CA GLN A 574 23.35 -4.79 -10.13
C GLN A 574 22.63 -3.53 -10.61
N PRO A 575 22.01 -2.72 -9.73
CA PRO A 575 21.31 -1.52 -10.17
C PRO A 575 22.27 -0.44 -10.67
N SER A 576 23.48 -0.39 -10.12
CA SER A 576 24.53 0.54 -10.56
C SER A 576 24.99 0.23 -11.99
N PHE A 577 25.25 -1.04 -12.31
CA PHE A 577 25.65 -1.45 -13.65
C PHE A 577 24.53 -1.23 -14.67
N ASN A 578 23.28 -1.52 -14.30
CA ASN A 578 22.13 -1.19 -15.12
C ASN A 578 22.05 0.31 -15.40
N PHE A 579 22.21 1.17 -14.39
CA PHE A 579 22.21 2.62 -14.54
C PHE A 579 23.34 3.12 -15.47
N LEU A 580 24.57 2.61 -15.30
CA LEU A 580 25.70 2.99 -16.14
C LEU A 580 25.50 2.56 -17.59
N TYR A 581 25.06 1.32 -17.80
CA TYR A 581 24.74 0.77 -19.11
C TYR A 581 23.65 1.61 -19.80
N TRP A 582 22.57 1.89 -19.09
CA TRP A 582 21.44 2.66 -19.57
C TRP A 582 21.83 4.09 -19.96
N SER A 583 22.63 4.75 -19.13
CA SER A 583 23.13 6.11 -19.36
C SER A 583 23.98 6.22 -20.64
N LEU A 584 24.65 5.14 -21.05
CA LEU A 584 25.43 5.11 -22.30
C LEU A 584 24.55 4.95 -23.54
N HIS A 585 23.47 4.17 -23.47
CA HIS A 585 22.65 3.86 -24.66
C HIS A 585 21.52 4.88 -24.89
N GLN A 586 21.10 5.65 -23.87
CA GLN A 586 20.03 6.65 -23.99
C GLN A 586 20.49 8.09 -24.30
N THR A 587 21.78 8.33 -24.45
CA THR A 587 22.31 9.69 -24.60
C THR A 587 22.70 9.97 -26.05
N THR A 588 22.69 11.25 -26.46
CA THR A 588 23.10 11.63 -27.82
C THR A 588 24.55 11.20 -28.10
N PRO A 589 24.94 10.87 -29.34
CA PRO A 589 26.26 10.31 -29.65
C PRO A 589 27.44 11.21 -29.20
N SER A 590 27.24 12.54 -29.17
CA SER A 590 28.22 13.50 -28.63
C SER A 590 28.37 13.40 -27.10
N SER A 591 27.28 13.11 -26.40
CA SER A 591 27.23 12.94 -24.95
C SER A 591 27.68 11.54 -24.52
N GLN A 592 27.42 10.51 -25.32
CA GLN A 592 27.94 9.15 -25.12
C GLN A 592 29.46 9.13 -25.02
N LYS A 593 30.16 9.81 -25.94
CA LYS A 593 31.63 9.93 -25.93
C LYS A 593 32.14 10.58 -24.64
N ARG A 594 31.47 11.64 -24.17
CA ARG A 594 31.83 12.34 -22.92
C ARG A 594 31.59 11.46 -21.69
N ALA A 595 30.46 10.75 -21.63
CA ALA A 595 30.13 9.83 -20.54
C ALA A 595 31.11 8.66 -20.47
N ALA A 596 31.41 8.04 -21.63
CA ALA A 596 32.38 6.97 -21.74
C ALA A 596 33.77 7.45 -21.28
N ALA A 597 34.22 8.65 -21.67
CA ALA A 597 35.50 9.20 -21.22
C ALA A 597 35.58 9.36 -19.68
N VAL A 598 34.51 9.83 -19.03
CA VAL A 598 34.44 9.94 -17.56
C VAL A 598 34.52 8.56 -16.90
N LEU A 599 33.79 7.57 -17.43
CA LEU A 599 33.78 6.22 -16.86
C LEU A 599 35.12 5.49 -17.06
N LEU A 600 35.74 5.63 -18.24
CA LEU A 600 37.06 5.06 -18.56
C LEU A 600 38.21 5.70 -17.77
N SER A 601 37.99 6.87 -17.16
CA SER A 601 38.97 7.51 -16.28
C SER A 601 39.01 6.89 -14.86
N SER A 602 37.99 6.11 -14.48
CA SER A 602 37.91 5.48 -13.16
C SER A 602 38.63 4.12 -13.15
N THR A 603 39.85 4.09 -12.61
CA THR A 603 40.63 2.83 -12.45
C THR A 603 39.92 1.83 -11.54
N ALA A 604 39.35 2.29 -10.43
CA ALA A 604 38.67 1.42 -9.46
C ALA A 604 37.45 0.69 -10.06
N LEU A 605 36.70 1.33 -10.97
CA LEU A 605 35.60 0.68 -11.69
C LEU A 605 36.13 -0.41 -12.65
N LEU A 606 37.22 -0.13 -13.36
CA LEU A 606 37.85 -1.07 -14.29
C LEU A 606 38.43 -2.28 -13.54
N GLU A 607 39.13 -2.07 -12.43
CA GLU A 607 39.59 -3.17 -11.56
C GLU A 607 38.45 -4.03 -11.03
N LEU A 608 37.32 -3.42 -10.65
CA LEU A 608 36.14 -4.18 -10.22
C LEU A 608 35.60 -5.02 -11.38
N LEU A 609 35.45 -4.43 -12.57
CA LEU A 609 34.95 -5.16 -13.75
C LEU A 609 35.87 -6.35 -14.09
N GLU A 610 37.19 -6.18 -14.03
CA GLU A 610 38.15 -7.28 -14.23
C GLU A 610 37.97 -8.40 -13.20
N LYS A 611 37.83 -8.06 -11.92
CA LYS A 611 37.53 -9.03 -10.85
C LYS A 611 36.19 -9.74 -11.08
N MET A 612 35.17 -9.03 -11.56
CA MET A 612 33.86 -9.60 -11.88
C MET A 612 33.92 -10.57 -13.06
N LEU A 613 34.72 -10.28 -14.08
CA LEU A 613 34.96 -11.19 -15.21
C LEU A 613 35.67 -12.46 -14.75
N ALA A 614 36.67 -12.36 -13.89
CA ALA A 614 37.36 -13.55 -13.35
C ALA A 614 36.39 -14.49 -12.61
N LEU A 615 35.36 -13.94 -11.93
CA LEU A 615 34.33 -14.71 -11.24
C LEU A 615 33.35 -15.44 -12.17
N THR A 616 33.30 -15.09 -13.46
CA THR A 616 32.44 -15.81 -14.43
C THR A 616 32.86 -17.26 -14.62
N TRP A 617 34.13 -17.57 -14.31
CA TRP A 617 34.75 -18.87 -14.55
C TRP A 617 34.82 -19.75 -13.30
N THR A 618 34.56 -19.20 -12.11
CA THR A 618 34.59 -19.96 -10.86
C THR A 618 33.33 -20.84 -10.75
N GLU A 619 33.49 -22.17 -10.74
CA GLU A 619 32.41 -23.16 -10.72
C GLU A 619 31.56 -23.06 -9.43
N THR A 620 30.48 -22.29 -9.48
CA THR A 620 29.30 -22.55 -8.63
C THR A 620 28.04 -22.38 -9.48
N GLY A 621 27.41 -23.51 -9.81
CA GLY A 621 26.14 -23.55 -10.50
C GLY A 621 25.08 -22.75 -9.75
N SER A 622 24.25 -22.03 -10.53
CA SER A 622 23.04 -21.31 -10.06
C SER A 622 23.24 -20.35 -8.88
N SER A 623 24.20 -19.42 -8.96
CA SER A 623 24.28 -18.32 -7.99
C SER A 623 23.39 -17.12 -8.41
N PRO A 624 22.87 -16.33 -7.46
CA PRO A 624 22.14 -15.07 -7.71
C PRO A 624 22.97 -13.97 -8.42
N ARG A 625 24.21 -14.29 -8.82
CA ARG A 625 25.14 -13.37 -9.48
C ARG A 625 25.04 -13.39 -11.00
N THR A 626 24.28 -14.31 -11.60
CA THR A 626 24.15 -14.39 -13.06
C THR A 626 23.68 -13.07 -13.71
N PRO A 627 22.71 -12.31 -13.15
CA PRO A 627 22.31 -11.00 -13.72
C PRO A 627 23.46 -9.99 -13.69
N LEU A 628 24.27 -10.04 -12.62
CA LEU A 628 25.35 -9.10 -12.38
C LEU A 628 26.49 -9.32 -13.36
N LEU A 629 26.85 -10.58 -13.57
CA LEU A 629 27.85 -10.96 -14.57
C LEU A 629 27.39 -10.55 -15.98
N CYS A 630 26.10 -10.70 -16.30
CA CYS A 630 25.55 -10.25 -17.59
C CYS A 630 25.70 -8.74 -17.78
N SER A 631 25.30 -7.95 -16.77
CA SER A 631 25.40 -6.49 -16.83
C SER A 631 26.86 -6.02 -16.96
N ALA A 632 27.81 -6.71 -16.31
CA ALA A 632 29.24 -6.42 -16.44
C ALA A 632 29.76 -6.67 -17.87
N TRP A 633 29.45 -7.83 -18.47
CA TRP A 633 29.85 -8.14 -19.86
C TRP A 633 29.27 -7.15 -20.87
N LEU A 634 28.00 -6.75 -20.72
CA LEU A 634 27.35 -5.77 -21.59
C LEU A 634 27.95 -4.37 -21.45
N LEU A 635 28.31 -3.97 -20.23
CA LEU A 635 29.02 -2.70 -19.97
C LEU A 635 30.39 -2.68 -20.64
N ILE A 636 31.17 -3.75 -20.51
CA ILE A 636 32.51 -3.83 -21.11
C ILE A 636 32.43 -3.80 -22.63
N ALA A 637 31.48 -4.55 -23.22
CA ALA A 637 31.25 -4.49 -24.67
C ALA A 637 30.91 -3.07 -25.12
N SER A 638 30.07 -2.36 -24.37
CA SER A 638 29.71 -0.96 -24.64
C SER A 638 30.90 -0.02 -24.50
N PHE A 639 31.71 -0.17 -23.44
CA PHE A 639 32.93 0.62 -23.25
C PHE A 639 33.95 0.40 -24.36
N SER A 640 34.15 -0.85 -24.78
CA SER A 640 35.07 -1.15 -25.90
C SER A 640 34.58 -0.51 -27.20
N ALA A 641 33.29 -0.65 -27.52
CA ALA A 641 32.69 -0.04 -28.71
C ALA A 641 32.86 1.49 -28.73
N GLN A 642 32.57 2.15 -27.60
CA GLN A 642 32.68 3.61 -27.47
C GLN A 642 34.14 4.08 -27.46
N GLN A 643 35.06 3.30 -26.90
CA GLN A 643 36.50 3.59 -26.94
C GLN A 643 37.02 3.62 -28.38
N HIS A 644 36.64 2.64 -29.20
CA HIS A 644 37.06 2.55 -30.61
C HIS A 644 36.41 3.64 -31.48
N ASN A 645 35.09 3.84 -31.36
CA ASN A 645 34.38 4.86 -32.13
C ASN A 645 34.77 6.30 -31.74
N GLY A 646 35.27 6.49 -30.51
CA GLY A 646 35.65 7.78 -29.94
C GLY A 646 37.16 8.05 -29.90
N ASN A 647 38.02 7.06 -30.18
CA ASN A 647 39.47 7.11 -29.96
C ASN A 647 39.84 7.64 -28.56
N LEU A 648 39.14 7.16 -27.53
CA LEU A 648 39.29 7.65 -26.15
C LEU A 648 40.55 7.08 -25.48
N GLN A 649 41.20 7.88 -24.64
CA GLN A 649 42.33 7.44 -23.81
C GLN A 649 41.83 6.58 -22.64
N VAL A 650 42.53 5.49 -22.38
CA VAL A 650 42.21 4.54 -21.32
C VAL A 650 43.34 4.54 -20.29
N HIS A 651 43.00 4.63 -19.01
CA HIS A 651 43.99 4.66 -17.91
C HIS A 651 44.38 3.27 -17.42
N GLN A 652 43.54 2.26 -17.66
CA GLN A 652 43.77 0.87 -17.26
C GLN A 652 43.26 -0.12 -18.30
N THR A 653 44.11 -1.07 -18.68
CA THR A 653 43.78 -2.16 -19.59
C THR A 653 43.21 -3.34 -18.81
N LEU A 654 42.04 -3.84 -19.21
CA LEU A 654 41.41 -5.05 -18.68
C LEU A 654 42.03 -6.28 -19.35
N SER A 655 42.42 -7.29 -18.56
CA SER A 655 42.86 -8.58 -19.10
C SER A 655 41.69 -9.56 -19.15
N VAL A 656 41.48 -10.18 -20.32
CA VAL A 656 40.46 -11.23 -20.50
C VAL A 656 41.11 -12.44 -21.16
N GLU A 657 40.93 -13.62 -20.58
CA GLU A 657 41.47 -14.86 -21.15
C GLU A 657 40.60 -15.35 -22.32
N LEU A 658 41.11 -15.21 -23.55
CA LEU A 658 40.38 -15.59 -24.76
C LEU A 658 39.98 -17.07 -24.78
N ASN A 659 40.87 -17.95 -24.30
CA ASN A 659 40.62 -19.39 -24.26
C ASN A 659 39.46 -19.76 -23.33
N GLN A 660 39.23 -19.00 -22.25
CA GLN A 660 38.13 -19.27 -21.32
C GLN A 660 36.79 -18.85 -21.93
N VAL A 661 36.74 -17.70 -22.60
CA VAL A 661 35.57 -17.24 -23.37
C VAL A 661 35.17 -18.26 -24.44
N LEU A 662 36.13 -18.77 -25.21
CA LEU A 662 35.88 -19.76 -26.25
C LEU A 662 35.40 -21.11 -25.70
N LYS A 663 35.97 -21.57 -24.57
CA LYS A 663 35.51 -22.79 -23.89
C LYS A 663 34.07 -22.67 -23.39
N ALA A 664 33.70 -21.51 -22.85
CA ALA A 664 32.36 -21.26 -22.34
C ALA A 664 31.28 -21.30 -23.44
N LEU A 665 31.58 -20.73 -24.62
CA LEU A 665 30.69 -20.78 -25.78
C LEU A 665 30.61 -22.17 -26.42
N SER A 666 31.67 -22.98 -26.30
CA SER A 666 31.70 -24.35 -26.83
C SER A 666 30.86 -25.33 -26.00
N PHE A 667 30.74 -25.12 -24.69
CA PHE A 667 30.00 -25.99 -23.77
C PHE A 667 28.93 -25.22 -22.95
N PRO A 668 27.86 -24.73 -23.59
CA PRO A 668 26.93 -23.78 -22.98
C PRO A 668 25.99 -24.36 -21.92
N LYS A 669 25.98 -25.68 -21.69
CA LYS A 669 25.03 -26.39 -20.79
C LYS A 669 25.00 -25.89 -19.33
N LYS A 670 25.95 -25.07 -18.91
CA LYS A 670 26.04 -24.50 -17.55
C LYS A 670 25.62 -23.02 -17.45
N MET A 671 25.35 -22.31 -18.55
CA MET A 671 25.12 -20.85 -18.59
C MET A 671 23.69 -20.47 -18.98
N SER A 672 23.19 -19.33 -18.49
CA SER A 672 21.92 -18.77 -18.92
C SER A 672 22.02 -18.18 -20.33
N ALA A 673 20.94 -18.24 -21.12
CA ALA A 673 20.91 -17.71 -22.50
C ALA A 673 21.33 -16.23 -22.57
N LEU A 674 20.95 -15.42 -21.58
CA LEU A 674 21.30 -14.00 -21.49
C LEU A 674 22.79 -13.77 -21.22
N LEU A 675 23.44 -14.62 -20.40
CA LEU A 675 24.89 -14.55 -20.17
C LEU A 675 25.65 -14.93 -21.43
N SER A 676 25.22 -15.98 -22.13
CA SER A 676 25.80 -16.37 -23.42
C SER A 676 25.64 -15.26 -24.46
N ALA A 677 24.47 -14.62 -24.54
CA ALA A 677 24.26 -13.47 -25.44
C ALA A 677 25.15 -12.27 -25.09
N ALA A 678 25.36 -11.97 -23.81
CA ALA A 678 26.26 -10.89 -23.38
C ALA A 678 27.73 -11.16 -23.75
N ILE A 679 28.21 -12.39 -23.56
CA ILE A 679 29.56 -12.82 -23.94
C ILE A 679 29.72 -12.76 -25.47
N LEU A 680 28.72 -13.21 -26.23
CA LEU A 680 28.72 -13.12 -27.69
C LEU A 680 28.77 -11.67 -28.17
N ARG A 681 28.05 -10.75 -27.51
CA ARG A 681 28.12 -9.32 -27.85
C ARG A 681 29.53 -8.76 -27.62
N PHE A 682 30.16 -9.11 -26.50
CA PHE A 682 31.54 -8.74 -26.25
C PHE A 682 32.48 -9.28 -27.34
N LEU A 683 32.36 -10.57 -27.69
CA LEU A 683 33.19 -11.18 -28.72
C LEU A 683 32.99 -10.52 -30.09
N ARG A 684 31.74 -10.22 -30.45
CA ARG A 684 31.40 -9.46 -31.66
C ARG A 684 32.10 -8.11 -31.69
N THR A 685 32.04 -7.35 -30.60
CA THR A 685 32.74 -6.04 -30.53
C THR A 685 34.25 -6.19 -30.65
N ALA A 686 34.84 -7.23 -30.07
CA ALA A 686 36.27 -7.50 -30.18
C ALA A 686 36.68 -7.87 -31.62
N LEU A 687 35.87 -8.67 -32.32
CA LEU A 687 36.07 -9.05 -33.72
C LEU A 687 35.97 -7.85 -34.67
N GLN A 688 34.94 -7.00 -34.50
CA GLN A 688 34.78 -5.77 -35.28
C GLN A 688 35.97 -4.81 -35.12
N GLN A 689 36.59 -4.81 -33.94
CA GLN A 689 37.78 -4.01 -33.64
C GLN A 689 39.08 -4.68 -34.05
N SER A 690 39.03 -5.87 -34.68
CA SER A 690 40.19 -6.69 -35.01
C SER A 690 41.11 -6.94 -33.81
N PHE A 691 40.53 -7.06 -32.61
CA PHE A 691 41.21 -7.19 -31.33
C PHE A 691 42.17 -6.04 -30.98
N SER A 692 42.02 -4.90 -31.64
CA SER A 692 42.80 -3.69 -31.42
C SER A 692 42.01 -2.72 -30.54
N SER A 693 41.89 -3.05 -29.25
CA SER A 693 41.25 -2.20 -28.24
C SER A 693 42.30 -1.68 -27.26
N ALA A 694 42.25 -0.38 -26.94
CA ALA A 694 43.09 0.17 -25.88
C ALA A 694 42.54 -0.16 -24.47
N LEU A 695 41.30 -0.65 -24.39
CA LEU A 695 40.64 -0.99 -23.13
C LEU A 695 40.84 -2.46 -22.74
N VAL A 696 40.76 -3.38 -23.70
CA VAL A 696 40.74 -4.81 -23.40
C VAL A 696 41.90 -5.50 -24.11
N VAL A 697 42.76 -6.14 -23.32
CA VAL A 697 43.85 -6.99 -23.80
C VAL A 697 43.43 -8.44 -23.61
N LEU A 698 43.35 -9.18 -24.71
CA LEU A 698 43.06 -10.61 -24.67
C LEU A 698 44.35 -11.37 -24.42
N VAL A 699 44.44 -12.02 -23.26
CA VAL A 699 45.61 -12.80 -22.87
C VAL A 699 45.45 -14.23 -23.38
N PRO A 700 46.43 -14.79 -24.12
CA PRO A 700 46.44 -16.19 -24.46
C PRO A 700 46.76 -17.02 -23.21
N SER A 701 45.87 -17.94 -22.82
CA SER A 701 46.12 -18.82 -21.67
C SER A 701 47.13 -19.92 -22.04
N GLY A 702 48.36 -19.80 -21.53
CA GLY A 702 49.39 -20.86 -21.50
C GLY A 702 50.41 -20.83 -22.64
N ASP A 703 51.64 -21.26 -22.32
CA ASP A 703 52.76 -21.47 -23.25
C ASP A 703 52.39 -22.46 -24.38
N GLN A 704 51.76 -21.97 -25.45
CA GLN A 704 51.63 -22.71 -26.69
C GLN A 704 52.86 -22.43 -27.59
N PRO A 705 53.56 -23.47 -28.06
CA PRO A 705 54.79 -23.31 -28.84
C PRO A 705 54.50 -22.68 -30.21
N LEU A 706 55.46 -21.85 -30.66
CA LEU A 706 55.60 -21.19 -31.96
C LEU A 706 54.56 -21.57 -33.02
N SER A 707 53.67 -20.62 -33.28
CA SER A 707 52.60 -20.61 -34.29
C SER A 707 53.08 -21.04 -35.68
N THR A 708 52.28 -21.85 -36.39
CA THR A 708 52.48 -22.07 -37.82
C THR A 708 52.36 -20.74 -38.59
N PRO A 709 53.02 -20.56 -39.76
CA PRO A 709 52.97 -19.29 -40.51
C PRO A 709 51.54 -18.87 -40.89
N GLU A 710 50.61 -19.81 -40.99
CA GLU A 710 49.20 -19.54 -41.27
C GLU A 710 48.42 -19.03 -40.03
N ASP A 711 48.85 -19.39 -38.82
CA ASP A 711 48.27 -18.88 -37.56
C ASP A 711 48.76 -17.45 -37.25
N ALA A 712 49.91 -17.03 -37.79
CA ALA A 712 50.42 -15.66 -37.64
C ALA A 712 49.55 -14.62 -38.38
N VAL A 713 48.90 -15.02 -39.48
CA VAL A 713 48.02 -14.14 -40.29
C VAL A 713 46.70 -13.86 -39.57
N LEU A 714 46.22 -14.82 -38.77
CA LEU A 714 44.94 -14.76 -38.05
C LEU A 714 45.06 -14.19 -36.62
N ALA A 715 46.28 -13.95 -36.15
CA ALA A 715 46.57 -13.46 -34.81
C ALA A 715 45.70 -12.23 -34.46
N PRO A 716 45.07 -12.23 -33.26
CA PRO A 716 45.31 -13.12 -32.11
C PRO A 716 44.56 -14.48 -32.12
N LEU A 717 43.73 -14.80 -33.11
CA LEU A 717 43.03 -16.09 -33.20
C LEU A 717 43.86 -17.14 -33.96
N GLY A 718 43.99 -18.35 -33.42
CA GLY A 718 44.53 -19.51 -34.16
C GLY A 718 43.45 -20.25 -34.97
N LYS A 719 43.84 -21.04 -35.99
CA LYS A 719 42.87 -21.84 -36.78
C LYS A 719 42.01 -22.77 -35.92
N SER A 720 42.59 -23.39 -34.89
CA SER A 720 41.89 -24.26 -33.95
C SER A 720 40.83 -23.52 -33.12
N GLN A 721 41.12 -22.28 -32.73
CA GLN A 721 40.20 -21.41 -31.98
C GLN A 721 39.05 -20.92 -32.86
N VAL A 722 39.32 -20.60 -34.13
CA VAL A 722 38.27 -20.25 -35.12
C VAL A 722 37.30 -21.40 -35.31
N LEU A 723 37.81 -22.63 -35.44
CA LEU A 723 36.96 -23.82 -35.56
C LEU A 723 36.15 -24.10 -34.28
N ALA A 724 36.76 -23.98 -33.10
CA ALA A 724 36.06 -24.12 -31.82
C ALA A 724 34.94 -23.09 -31.65
N LEU A 725 35.21 -21.84 -32.02
CA LEU A 725 34.22 -20.76 -32.00
C LEU A 725 33.06 -21.04 -32.96
N LEU A 726 33.38 -21.45 -34.20
CA LEU A 726 32.38 -21.79 -35.21
C LEU A 726 31.45 -22.91 -34.71
N ILE A 727 32.02 -23.99 -34.17
CA ILE A 727 31.26 -25.11 -33.60
C ILE A 727 30.38 -24.64 -32.42
N GLY A 728 30.92 -23.79 -31.54
CA GLY A 728 30.18 -23.19 -30.43
C GLY A 728 28.97 -22.36 -30.92
N LEU A 729 29.18 -21.47 -31.89
CA LEU A 729 28.13 -20.64 -32.48
C LEU A 729 27.05 -21.47 -33.17
N GLN A 730 27.44 -22.49 -33.93
CA GLN A 730 26.51 -23.42 -34.57
C GLN A 730 25.68 -24.19 -33.54
N ASN A 731 26.30 -24.67 -32.45
CA ASN A 731 25.59 -25.36 -31.36
C ASN A 731 24.61 -24.44 -30.60
N LEU A 732 24.96 -23.18 -30.41
CA LEU A 732 24.09 -22.18 -29.76
C LEU A 732 22.86 -21.84 -30.62
N LEU A 733 23.03 -21.74 -31.94
CA LEU A 733 21.92 -21.50 -32.88
C LEU A 733 20.87 -22.62 -32.86
N VAL A 734 21.27 -23.87 -32.62
CA VAL A 734 20.37 -25.02 -32.51
C VAL A 734 19.46 -24.94 -31.28
N GLN A 735 19.79 -24.13 -30.26
CA GLN A 735 18.98 -24.01 -29.03
C GLN A 735 17.66 -23.24 -29.22
N LYS A 736 17.45 -22.59 -30.36
CA LYS A 736 16.20 -21.91 -30.77
C LYS A 736 15.70 -20.77 -29.85
N ASP A 737 16.55 -20.22 -28.97
CA ASP A 737 16.24 -18.99 -28.22
C ASP A 737 16.39 -17.75 -29.13
N PRO A 738 15.40 -16.84 -29.20
CA PRO A 738 15.40 -15.71 -30.14
C PRO A 738 16.49 -14.67 -29.83
N LEU A 739 16.79 -14.37 -28.56
CA LEU A 739 17.82 -13.39 -28.20
C LEU A 739 19.22 -13.95 -28.47
N LEU A 740 19.42 -15.21 -28.12
CA LEU A 740 20.68 -15.90 -28.32
C LEU A 740 20.98 -16.10 -29.82
N SER A 741 19.98 -16.45 -30.63
CA SER A 741 20.16 -16.64 -32.07
C SER A 741 20.53 -15.35 -32.78
N GLN A 742 19.87 -14.22 -32.46
CA GLN A 742 20.25 -12.90 -32.95
C GLN A 742 21.70 -12.53 -32.60
N ALA A 743 22.11 -12.74 -31.34
CA ALA A 743 23.47 -12.49 -30.90
C ALA A 743 24.50 -13.39 -31.61
N CYS A 744 24.17 -14.67 -31.82
CA CYS A 744 25.03 -15.64 -32.51
C CYS A 744 25.27 -15.25 -33.97
N ILE A 745 24.21 -14.89 -34.70
CA ILE A 745 24.34 -14.48 -36.11
C ILE A 745 25.15 -13.19 -36.23
N GLY A 746 24.91 -12.21 -35.37
CA GLY A 746 25.73 -11.00 -35.34
C GLY A 746 27.22 -11.29 -35.05
N CYS A 747 27.51 -12.28 -34.20
CA CYS A 747 28.89 -12.71 -33.95
C CYS A 747 29.49 -13.48 -35.14
N LEU A 748 28.69 -14.28 -35.86
CA LEU A 748 29.12 -14.97 -37.09
C LEU A 748 29.42 -13.99 -38.23
N GLU A 749 28.59 -12.94 -38.40
CA GLU A 749 28.82 -11.83 -39.32
C GLU A 749 30.18 -11.18 -39.03
N ALA A 750 30.41 -10.74 -37.79
CA ALA A 750 31.67 -10.11 -37.41
C ALA A 750 32.88 -11.04 -37.53
N LEU A 751 32.72 -12.34 -37.28
CA LEU A 751 33.79 -13.33 -37.44
C LEU A 751 34.18 -13.49 -38.91
N LEU A 752 33.21 -13.60 -39.82
CA LEU A 752 33.47 -13.73 -41.24
C LEU A 752 34.04 -12.46 -41.85
N ASP A 753 33.57 -11.28 -41.43
CA ASP A 753 34.16 -10.00 -41.83
C ASP A 753 35.63 -9.90 -41.39
N TYR A 754 35.93 -10.28 -40.14
CA TYR A 754 37.30 -10.33 -39.61
C TYR A 754 38.19 -11.29 -40.40
N LEU A 755 37.70 -12.52 -40.65
CA LEU A 755 38.43 -13.52 -41.42
C LEU A 755 38.63 -13.06 -42.87
N HIS A 756 37.64 -12.41 -43.48
CA HIS A 756 37.75 -11.92 -44.85
C HIS A 756 38.79 -10.81 -44.97
N ALA A 757 38.86 -9.90 -43.99
CA ALA A 757 39.86 -8.84 -43.96
C ALA A 757 41.30 -9.34 -43.80
N ARG A 758 41.51 -10.48 -43.12
CA ARG A 758 42.84 -11.06 -42.86
C ARG A 758 43.24 -12.14 -43.87
N SER A 759 42.32 -13.02 -44.23
CA SER A 759 42.53 -14.18 -45.10
C SER A 759 41.22 -14.58 -45.82
N PRO A 760 40.99 -14.13 -47.07
CA PRO A 760 39.74 -14.36 -47.78
C PRO A 760 39.46 -15.86 -48.02
N ASP A 761 40.49 -16.68 -48.21
CA ASP A 761 40.35 -18.12 -48.47
C ASP A 761 39.77 -18.88 -47.26
N ILE A 762 40.16 -18.48 -46.05
CA ILE A 762 39.67 -19.10 -44.80
C ILE A 762 38.21 -18.69 -44.56
N ALA A 763 37.84 -17.44 -44.84
CA ALA A 763 36.46 -16.98 -44.75
C ALA A 763 35.54 -17.75 -45.72
N LEU A 764 35.98 -17.94 -46.96
CA LEU A 764 35.27 -18.76 -47.95
C LEU A 764 35.15 -20.22 -47.51
N HIS A 765 36.22 -20.79 -46.95
CA HIS A 765 36.22 -22.16 -46.43
C HIS A 765 35.24 -22.34 -45.27
N VAL A 766 35.16 -21.38 -44.34
CA VAL A 766 34.23 -21.40 -43.20
C VAL A 766 32.78 -21.23 -43.66
N ALA A 767 32.52 -20.31 -44.59
CA ALA A 767 31.18 -20.09 -45.14
C ALA A 767 30.68 -21.30 -45.93
N SER A 768 31.56 -22.00 -46.65
CA SER A 768 31.22 -23.17 -47.50
C SER A 768 31.19 -24.52 -46.78
N GLN A 769 31.33 -24.56 -45.45
CA GLN A 769 31.27 -25.79 -44.67
C GLN A 769 29.94 -26.54 -44.88
N PRO A 770 29.95 -27.86 -45.16
CA PRO A 770 28.72 -28.65 -45.33
C PRO A 770 27.79 -28.61 -44.11
N TRP A 771 28.35 -28.42 -42.91
CA TRP A 771 27.57 -28.33 -41.67
C TRP A 771 26.65 -27.10 -41.62
N ASN A 772 27.00 -26.02 -42.32
CA ASN A 772 26.14 -24.83 -42.44
C ASN A 772 24.85 -25.14 -43.18
N ARG A 773 24.89 -26.06 -44.16
CA ARG A 773 23.70 -26.55 -44.87
C ARG A 773 22.78 -27.34 -43.93
N PHE A 774 23.36 -28.25 -43.14
CA PHE A 774 22.62 -29.01 -42.13
C PHE A 774 21.98 -28.10 -41.06
N LEU A 775 22.74 -27.11 -40.56
CA LEU A 775 22.24 -26.12 -39.61
C LEU A 775 21.05 -25.34 -40.17
N LEU A 776 21.15 -24.87 -41.42
CA LEU A 776 20.08 -24.12 -42.06
C LEU A 776 18.79 -24.96 -42.16
N PHE A 777 18.87 -26.22 -42.60
CA PHE A 777 17.71 -27.12 -42.63
C PHE A 777 17.12 -27.35 -41.23
N THR A 778 17.96 -27.54 -40.22
CA THR A 778 17.52 -27.72 -38.82
C THR A 778 16.76 -26.50 -38.28
N LEU A 779 17.13 -25.29 -38.72
CA LEU A 779 16.45 -24.05 -38.37
C LEU A 779 15.13 -23.87 -39.16
N LEU A 780 15.07 -24.34 -40.40
CA LEU A 780 13.90 -24.26 -41.27
C LEU A 780 12.80 -25.28 -40.92
N ASP A 781 13.14 -26.44 -40.35
CA ASP A 781 12.20 -27.48 -39.92
C ASP A 781 11.26 -27.08 -38.75
N ALA A 782 11.29 -25.81 -38.30
CA ALA A 782 10.60 -25.34 -37.11
C ALA A 782 9.13 -24.88 -37.30
N GLY A 783 8.55 -24.98 -38.51
CA GLY A 783 7.14 -24.64 -38.79
C GLY A 783 6.92 -23.94 -40.14
N GLU A 784 5.65 -23.68 -40.52
CA GLU A 784 5.30 -22.92 -41.72
C GLU A 784 5.84 -21.47 -41.64
N ASN A 785 6.41 -20.96 -42.73
CA ASN A 785 7.04 -19.63 -42.83
C ASN A 785 8.22 -19.35 -41.87
N SER A 786 8.88 -20.40 -41.36
CA SER A 786 10.10 -20.28 -40.53
C SER A 786 11.22 -19.49 -41.22
N PHE A 787 11.32 -19.54 -42.55
CA PHE A 787 12.31 -18.79 -43.33
C PHE A 787 12.16 -17.26 -43.22
N LEU A 788 10.99 -16.74 -42.79
CA LEU A 788 10.76 -15.31 -42.58
C LEU A 788 11.25 -14.83 -41.20
N ARG A 789 11.85 -15.70 -40.37
CA ARG A 789 12.49 -15.22 -39.14
C ARG A 789 13.70 -14.34 -39.47
N PRO A 790 13.84 -13.15 -38.86
CA PRO A 790 14.91 -12.20 -39.19
C PRO A 790 16.30 -12.80 -38.99
N GLU A 791 16.46 -13.71 -38.03
CA GLU A 791 17.69 -14.45 -37.77
C GLU A 791 18.09 -15.34 -38.97
N ILE A 792 17.13 -16.09 -39.50
CA ILE A 792 17.37 -17.02 -40.60
C ILE A 792 17.65 -16.24 -41.89
N LEU A 793 16.90 -15.16 -42.15
CA LEU A 793 17.14 -14.28 -43.30
C LEU A 793 18.55 -13.64 -43.27
N ARG A 794 19.01 -13.16 -42.11
CA ARG A 794 20.37 -12.63 -41.95
C ARG A 794 21.44 -13.69 -42.18
N LEU A 795 21.26 -14.89 -41.62
CA LEU A 795 22.18 -16.01 -41.83
C LEU A 795 22.27 -16.41 -43.31
N MET A 796 21.13 -16.47 -44.00
CA MET A 796 21.07 -16.72 -45.44
C MET A 796 21.75 -15.62 -46.26
N THR A 797 21.54 -14.35 -45.89
CA THR A 797 22.18 -13.19 -46.52
C THR A 797 23.70 -13.31 -46.47
N LEU A 798 24.23 -13.69 -45.30
CA LEU A 798 25.66 -13.89 -45.09
C LEU A 798 26.23 -15.04 -45.94
N PHE A 799 25.51 -16.16 -46.07
CA PHE A 799 25.95 -17.25 -46.95
C PHE A 799 25.95 -16.87 -48.43
N VAL A 800 25.01 -16.02 -48.86
CA VAL A 800 24.96 -15.46 -50.22
C VAL A 800 26.12 -14.49 -50.46
N GLN A 801 26.45 -13.64 -49.48
CA GLN A 801 27.55 -12.68 -49.56
C GLN A 801 28.90 -13.35 -49.83
N TYR A 802 29.19 -14.49 -49.19
CA TYR A 802 30.45 -15.23 -49.35
C TYR A 802 30.42 -16.33 -50.42
N ARG A 803 29.49 -16.28 -51.39
CA ARG A 803 29.44 -17.21 -52.55
C ARG A 803 29.41 -18.71 -52.19
N SER A 804 28.74 -19.07 -51.09
CA SER A 804 28.64 -20.47 -50.66
C SER A 804 27.58 -21.26 -51.45
N SER A 805 27.86 -21.54 -52.72
CA SER A 805 26.98 -22.37 -53.57
C SER A 805 26.73 -23.79 -53.01
N CYS A 806 27.60 -24.26 -52.11
CA CYS A 806 27.45 -25.54 -51.41
C CYS A 806 26.41 -25.52 -50.28
N VAL A 807 26.00 -24.34 -49.79
CA VAL A 807 25.06 -24.18 -48.67
C VAL A 807 23.67 -23.86 -49.17
N LEU A 808 23.54 -22.85 -50.05
CA LEU A 808 22.29 -22.43 -50.68
C LEU A 808 22.40 -22.56 -52.21
N SER A 809 21.54 -23.39 -52.80
CA SER A 809 21.46 -23.52 -54.25
C SER A 809 20.63 -22.38 -54.87
N ARG A 810 20.83 -22.15 -56.18
CA ARG A 810 20.07 -21.15 -56.94
C ARG A 810 18.55 -21.42 -56.90
N GLU A 811 18.16 -22.69 -56.89
CA GLU A 811 16.76 -23.12 -56.86
C GLU A 811 16.11 -22.87 -55.49
N GLU A 812 16.86 -23.12 -54.40
CA GLU A 812 16.40 -22.89 -53.03
C GLU A 812 16.17 -21.40 -52.75
N VAL A 813 17.03 -20.52 -53.27
CA VAL A 813 16.83 -19.06 -53.19
C VAL A 813 15.58 -18.63 -53.95
N GLY A 814 15.31 -19.21 -55.12
CA GLY A 814 14.09 -18.95 -55.90
C GLY A 814 12.81 -19.35 -55.17
N LEU A 815 12.79 -20.51 -54.52
CA LEU A 815 11.66 -21.00 -53.74
C LEU A 815 11.35 -20.11 -52.52
N ILE A 816 12.37 -19.59 -51.86
CA ILE A 816 12.21 -18.72 -50.67
C ILE A 816 11.65 -17.36 -51.08
N LEU A 817 12.07 -16.83 -52.22
CA LEU A 817 11.53 -15.59 -52.77
C LEU A 817 10.09 -15.75 -53.26
N GLN A 818 9.75 -16.90 -53.85
CA GLN A 818 8.38 -17.23 -54.22
C GLN A 818 7.49 -17.39 -52.97
N GLY A 819 8.01 -18.02 -51.92
CA GLY A 819 7.35 -18.11 -50.61
C GLY A 819 7.13 -16.75 -49.96
N ALA A 820 8.13 -15.85 -50.00
CA ALA A 820 8.01 -14.50 -49.47
C ALA A 820 7.00 -13.63 -50.25
N ALA A 821 6.85 -13.84 -51.56
CA ALA A 821 5.86 -13.14 -52.39
C ALA A 821 4.40 -13.55 -52.11
N LEU A 822 4.19 -14.72 -51.51
CA LEU A 822 2.86 -15.23 -51.16
C LEU A 822 2.37 -14.76 -49.78
N VAL A 823 3.22 -14.10 -48.98
CA VAL A 823 2.90 -13.66 -47.61
C VAL A 823 2.57 -12.17 -47.59
N ASP A 824 1.53 -11.79 -46.84
CA ASP A 824 1.13 -10.40 -46.65
C ASP A 824 2.20 -9.60 -45.87
N LEU A 825 2.99 -8.80 -46.60
CA LEU A 825 4.09 -7.99 -46.07
C LEU A 825 3.67 -7.00 -44.97
N SER A 826 2.40 -6.58 -44.92
CA SER A 826 1.86 -5.69 -43.88
C SER A 826 1.72 -6.33 -42.50
N THR A 827 1.80 -7.67 -42.42
CA THR A 827 1.67 -8.42 -41.16
C THR A 827 3.02 -8.74 -40.51
N LEU A 828 4.13 -8.44 -41.19
CA LEU A 828 5.49 -8.75 -40.74
C LEU A 828 6.05 -7.66 -39.82
N SER A 829 6.96 -8.05 -38.92
CA SER A 829 7.67 -7.09 -38.08
C SER A 829 8.69 -6.27 -38.89
N ASN A 830 8.97 -5.05 -38.45
CA ASN A 830 9.95 -4.16 -39.11
C ASN A 830 11.33 -4.82 -39.26
N ASP A 831 11.80 -5.54 -38.22
CA ASP A 831 13.07 -6.28 -38.25
C ASP A 831 13.11 -7.34 -39.36
N THR A 832 11.99 -8.02 -39.59
CA THR A 832 11.83 -9.02 -40.64
C THR A 832 11.86 -8.37 -42.03
N LEU A 833 11.19 -7.22 -42.18
CA LEU A 833 11.21 -6.45 -43.43
C LEU A 833 12.62 -5.94 -43.75
N GLN A 834 13.36 -5.45 -42.76
CA GLN A 834 14.74 -5.00 -42.94
C GLN A 834 15.68 -6.16 -43.30
N ALA A 835 15.55 -7.31 -42.65
CA ALA A 835 16.33 -8.50 -42.97
C ALA A 835 16.01 -9.05 -44.37
N LEU A 836 14.73 -9.05 -44.77
CA LEU A 836 14.28 -9.46 -46.11
C LEU A 836 14.81 -8.51 -47.20
N HIS A 837 14.78 -7.20 -46.94
CA HIS A 837 15.35 -6.20 -47.84
C HIS A 837 16.87 -6.39 -48.00
N GLY A 838 17.59 -6.62 -46.90
CA GLY A 838 19.02 -6.94 -46.93
C GLY A 838 19.33 -8.20 -47.75
N PHE A 839 18.53 -9.26 -47.56
CA PHE A 839 18.65 -10.50 -48.33
C PHE A 839 18.44 -10.27 -49.84
N LEU A 840 17.39 -9.53 -50.21
CA LEU A 840 17.08 -9.20 -51.60
C LEU A 840 18.20 -8.41 -52.28
N LEU A 841 18.70 -7.36 -51.61
CA LEU A 841 19.83 -6.57 -52.13
C LEU A 841 21.08 -7.43 -52.35
N GLN A 842 21.36 -8.36 -51.43
CA GLN A 842 22.52 -9.23 -51.54
C GLN A 842 22.37 -10.28 -52.65
N VAL A 843 21.16 -10.80 -52.87
CA VAL A 843 20.88 -11.73 -53.98
C VAL A 843 20.99 -11.03 -55.34
N GLN A 844 20.56 -9.77 -55.43
CA GLN A 844 20.69 -8.95 -56.64
C GLN A 844 22.15 -8.61 -56.97
N SER A 845 22.91 -8.15 -55.98
CA SER A 845 24.33 -7.78 -56.18
C SER A 845 25.19 -8.96 -56.64
N MET A 846 24.80 -10.18 -56.27
CA MET A 846 25.50 -11.42 -56.61
C MET A 846 24.97 -12.12 -57.88
N GLY A 847 23.92 -11.58 -58.53
CA GLY A 847 23.42 -12.06 -59.81
C GLY A 847 22.87 -13.50 -59.79
N LEU A 848 22.27 -13.91 -58.67
CA LEU A 848 21.83 -15.30 -58.46
C LEU A 848 20.48 -15.66 -59.10
N LEU A 849 19.74 -14.71 -59.70
CA LEU A 849 18.40 -14.93 -60.24
C LEU A 849 18.30 -14.62 -61.73
N ASN A 850 17.48 -15.41 -62.44
CA ASN A 850 17.14 -15.20 -63.85
C ASN A 850 15.84 -14.41 -64.05
N ASP A 851 14.97 -14.34 -63.04
CA ASP A 851 13.61 -13.80 -63.15
C ASP A 851 13.53 -12.37 -62.56
N GLN A 852 13.94 -11.38 -63.34
CA GLN A 852 14.03 -9.97 -62.91
C GLN A 852 12.67 -9.35 -62.54
N HIS A 853 11.57 -9.88 -63.08
CA HIS A 853 10.23 -9.33 -62.87
C HIS A 853 9.72 -9.57 -61.44
N MET A 854 9.96 -10.75 -60.86
CA MET A 854 9.52 -11.08 -59.49
C MET A 854 10.29 -10.32 -58.41
N THR A 855 11.61 -10.14 -58.60
CA THR A 855 12.44 -9.33 -57.69
C THR A 855 12.11 -7.85 -57.75
N GLN A 856 11.86 -7.31 -58.95
CA GLN A 856 11.41 -5.92 -59.10
C GLN A 856 10.03 -5.68 -58.49
N THR A 857 9.11 -6.65 -58.61
CA THR A 857 7.78 -6.57 -57.99
C THR A 857 7.90 -6.54 -56.47
N LEU A 858 8.60 -7.51 -55.86
CA LEU A 858 8.85 -7.55 -54.42
C LEU A 858 9.61 -6.31 -53.91
N GLN A 859 10.59 -5.82 -54.66
CA GLN A 859 11.34 -4.62 -54.32
C GLN A 859 10.44 -3.37 -54.37
N SER A 860 9.58 -3.24 -55.38
CA SER A 860 8.62 -2.12 -55.44
C SER A 860 7.58 -2.17 -54.32
N SER A 861 7.14 -3.37 -53.90
CA SER A 861 6.26 -3.57 -52.75
C SER A 861 6.95 -3.22 -51.43
N LEU A 862 8.22 -3.58 -51.29
CA LEU A 862 9.03 -3.26 -50.12
C LEU A 862 9.41 -1.77 -50.09
N GLU A 863 9.78 -1.15 -51.21
CA GLU A 863 10.05 0.29 -51.31
C GLU A 863 8.80 1.14 -51.07
N GLY A 864 7.61 0.63 -51.44
CA GLY A 864 6.32 1.25 -51.08
C GLY A 864 5.97 1.19 -49.59
N LEU A 865 6.54 0.24 -48.84
CA LEU A 865 6.41 0.09 -47.38
C LEU A 865 7.60 0.69 -46.62
N CYS A 866 8.78 0.76 -47.24
CA CYS A 866 10.06 1.25 -46.73
C CYS A 866 10.39 2.60 -47.39
N SER A 867 9.75 3.68 -46.95
CA SER A 867 10.10 5.05 -47.40
C SER A 867 11.53 5.44 -46.97
N PRO A 868 12.27 6.29 -47.73
CA PRO A 868 13.66 6.67 -47.41
C PRO A 868 13.79 7.58 -46.19
N THR A 869 12.66 7.93 -45.57
CA THR A 869 12.58 8.57 -44.26
C THR A 869 12.01 7.55 -43.30
N PHE A 870 12.74 6.47 -43.04
CA PHE A 870 12.55 5.77 -41.77
C PHE A 870 12.74 6.84 -40.69
N PRO A 871 11.72 7.22 -39.88
CA PRO A 871 12.09 7.67 -38.56
C PRO A 871 12.87 6.49 -38.00
N ALA A 872 14.15 6.69 -37.67
CA ALA A 872 14.86 5.72 -36.85
C ALA A 872 13.85 5.29 -35.78
N GLN A 873 13.49 4.00 -35.76
CA GLN A 873 12.67 3.45 -34.69
C GLN A 873 13.21 4.10 -33.41
N PRO A 874 12.38 4.73 -32.57
CA PRO A 874 12.89 5.27 -31.33
C PRO A 874 13.65 4.12 -30.67
N LEU A 875 14.98 4.25 -30.56
CA LEU A 875 15.91 3.29 -29.95
C LEU A 875 15.47 2.87 -28.52
N PHE A 876 14.42 3.51 -28.03
CA PHE A 876 13.82 3.48 -26.72
C PHE A 876 12.77 2.37 -26.51
N GLN A 877 12.14 1.81 -27.56
CA GLN A 877 11.31 0.60 -27.42
C GLN A 877 12.13 -0.69 -27.27
N ASP A 878 13.45 -0.60 -27.47
CA ASP A 878 14.37 -1.75 -27.43
C ASP A 878 15.01 -1.99 -26.06
N MET A 879 14.84 -1.12 -25.08
CA MET A 879 15.45 -1.29 -23.77
C MET A 879 14.53 -2.04 -22.80
N LEU A 880 14.90 -3.25 -22.40
CA LEU A 880 14.11 -4.14 -21.53
C LEU A 880 14.91 -4.56 -20.30
N CYS A 881 14.21 -4.77 -19.18
CA CYS A 881 14.79 -5.39 -17.98
C CYS A 881 14.44 -6.87 -17.94
N LEU A 882 15.38 -7.75 -18.29
CA LEU A 882 15.22 -9.20 -18.30
C LEU A 882 15.91 -9.81 -17.08
N GLY A 883 15.14 -10.39 -16.15
CA GLY A 883 15.68 -11.05 -14.94
C GLY A 883 16.55 -10.12 -14.07
N GLY A 884 16.21 -8.83 -14.02
CA GLY A 884 16.98 -7.81 -13.30
C GLY A 884 18.12 -7.17 -14.10
N VAL A 885 18.35 -7.55 -15.36
CA VAL A 885 19.39 -6.98 -16.24
C VAL A 885 18.78 -6.02 -17.26
N SER A 886 19.29 -4.80 -17.33
CA SER A 886 18.93 -3.85 -18.39
C SER A 886 19.64 -4.20 -19.69
N VAL A 887 18.88 -4.43 -20.76
CA VAL A 887 19.37 -4.87 -22.06
C VAL A 887 18.78 -4.00 -23.16
N SER A 888 19.64 -3.56 -24.08
CA SER A 888 19.20 -2.96 -25.35
C SER A 888 19.11 -4.06 -26.40
N LEU A 889 17.92 -4.30 -26.95
CA LEU A 889 17.72 -5.22 -28.06
C LEU A 889 18.49 -4.75 -29.30
N ALA A 890 18.50 -3.45 -29.60
CA ALA A 890 19.36 -2.88 -30.65
C ALA A 890 20.85 -3.18 -30.42
N HIS A 891 21.34 -3.10 -29.17
CA HIS A 891 22.74 -3.42 -28.88
C HIS A 891 23.05 -4.92 -29.07
N ILE A 892 22.12 -5.82 -28.73
CA ILE A 892 22.32 -7.27 -28.93
C ILE A 892 22.17 -7.66 -30.42
N ARG A 893 21.16 -7.12 -31.10
CA ARG A 893 20.82 -7.39 -32.51
C ARG A 893 21.79 -6.77 -33.50
N GLY A 894 22.13 -5.51 -33.24
CA GLY A 894 22.74 -4.55 -34.18
C GLY A 894 24.11 -4.96 -34.64
#